data_AF-A0A6L4AMQ0-F1
#
_entry.id   AF-A0A6L4AMQ0-F1
#
_cell.length_a   1.000
_cell.length_b   1.000
_cell.length_c   1.000
_cell.angle_alpha   90.00
_cell.angle_beta   90.00
_cell.angle_gamma   90.00
#
_symmetry.space_group_name_H-M   'P 1'
#
loop_
_entity.id
_entity.type
_entity.pdbx_description
1 polymer ?
#
loop_
_entity_poly.entity_id
_entity_poly.type
_entity_poly.pdbx_seq_one_letter_code
_entity_poly.pdbx_strand_id
1 'polypeptide(L)'
;MLKRFGRREGLVSAIGPAVFYLALALTIGISLWPYFYFVKNETLITIGLFATWRYSWQVTHYCRALVYRFIVYRRLAGRVQEAARKGIFPEHLFFIIPSYNEEPWVSSETFFSIMSELSSIPSRATLVVSTGSEQDDAVISAAYEAHPARHKVELVLQRQRRGKRIAMGHALRAVARRYNDKGLDADSSVTVFMDGDSYLEPGLLAKTLPLFCLDTRLGAVTTNELAYINTRSQWYKDWFNLKFGQRHILFQSHSLSRKVLTLTGRFSIFRSSIVVREDCITMIENDILTHPLHGRFRFLMGDDKSSWFYLLKEGWDMLYIPDAICYSLESRDARFIELSTSLPYRWYGNTLRNNGRALALGWRKTSLFIWICILDQRISMWTSLVGIAGATILALFKNFIYLPIFIAWILIVRTIQMLTIAFNGHPVSLLTIPIMLYNQWVGSIIKIRAFFHLADQKWSKGGRKQDASADSIPIPHALARFLPRTLMGLSYTAFFFALLVTEQVLNLPDVHALQAAVNVRKDAEPDVLIAREHGVVPDDGRDDGAAINRLITGAADGTVIRLPSGRLDIAVPIVISRSHITLQGQGRESTVLASAMMTSAEAVVAVTGDFGKKLGKLTTALDAGSSVMEMPLTGEVRPGDILLLRQANDDAFLDSIGSRRWRRELPIIRQSMVQIQEIRNNQLLFFDHAPDIEYAAGKTQVIRPELIRDVTIRDLTLVQEIPGQRIEEVRHRYENLFPDYQLDLLRLIWTAFCRVENVGLHAAGRHPLVFENSFGNSAAGLDIRGAWNKGASGSGYLRLARAFRSKVSDSEVRDIRHITIQWSSAYNILENIYSEVDINLHGGYSHHNLVREIRFAIPPEHKWSEITETPHDANWAPPDGPGNNIILRQTAP
;
A
#
# COMPACT_ATOMS: atom_id res chain seq x y z
N MET A 1 -25.59 -39.18 -17.63
CA MET A 1 -25.24 -38.46 -18.88
C MET A 1 -24.02 -37.59 -18.61
N LEU A 2 -22.85 -37.94 -19.13
CA LEU A 2 -21.67 -37.06 -19.10
C LEU A 2 -22.05 -35.76 -19.80
N LYS A 3 -21.95 -34.61 -19.13
CA LYS A 3 -22.10 -33.33 -19.84
C LYS A 3 -20.96 -33.28 -20.87
N ARG A 4 -21.30 -33.32 -22.16
CA ARG A 4 -20.30 -33.38 -23.23
C ARG A 4 -19.38 -32.16 -23.14
N PHE A 5 -18.09 -32.41 -23.04
CA PHE A 5 -17.08 -31.37 -23.16
C PHE A 5 -17.06 -30.87 -24.60
N GLY A 6 -17.12 -29.56 -24.78
CA GLY A 6 -17.19 -28.95 -26.10
C GLY A 6 -17.62 -27.49 -26.02
N ARG A 7 -17.06 -26.65 -26.91
CA ARG A 7 -17.29 -25.20 -26.87
C ARG A 7 -18.76 -24.84 -27.10
N ARG A 8 -19.44 -25.56 -28.00
CA ARG A 8 -20.87 -25.32 -28.30
C ARG A 8 -21.73 -25.67 -27.09
N GLU A 9 -21.51 -26.86 -26.52
CA GLU A 9 -22.20 -27.39 -25.36
C GLU A 9 -21.97 -26.50 -24.13
N GLY A 10 -20.73 -26.06 -23.93
CA GLY A 10 -20.34 -25.10 -22.90
C GLY A 10 -21.10 -23.78 -23.01
N LEU A 11 -21.05 -23.12 -24.17
CA LEU A 11 -21.73 -21.84 -24.39
C LEU A 11 -23.25 -21.95 -24.25
N VAL A 12 -23.88 -22.99 -24.81
CA VAL A 12 -25.33 -23.22 -24.69
C VAL A 12 -25.72 -23.40 -23.21
N SER A 13 -24.94 -24.17 -22.44
CA SER A 13 -25.21 -24.38 -21.01
C SER A 13 -25.10 -23.11 -20.15
N ALA A 14 -24.41 -22.07 -20.65
CA ALA A 14 -24.18 -20.83 -19.92
C ALA A 14 -25.30 -19.79 -20.06
N ILE A 15 -26.15 -19.89 -21.09
CA ILE A 15 -27.19 -18.89 -21.38
C ILE A 15 -28.14 -18.72 -20.19
N GLY A 16 -28.79 -19.80 -19.74
CA GLY A 16 -29.75 -19.77 -18.63
C GLY A 16 -29.14 -19.21 -17.32
N PRO A 17 -28.01 -19.78 -16.84
CA PRO A 17 -27.33 -19.26 -15.66
C PRO A 17 -26.89 -17.80 -15.79
N ALA A 18 -26.35 -17.37 -16.94
CA ALA A 18 -25.91 -15.99 -17.13
C ALA A 18 -27.08 -15.00 -17.08
N VAL A 19 -28.18 -15.31 -17.76
CA VAL A 19 -29.41 -14.49 -17.70
C VAL A 19 -29.91 -14.38 -16.26
N PHE A 20 -30.01 -15.50 -15.54
CA PHE A 20 -30.46 -15.51 -14.16
C PHE A 20 -29.61 -14.63 -13.23
N TYR A 21 -28.28 -14.78 -13.27
CA TYR A 21 -27.40 -14.02 -12.37
C TYR A 21 -27.26 -12.55 -12.73
N LEU A 22 -27.25 -12.22 -14.03
CA LEU A 22 -27.22 -10.81 -14.45
C LEU A 22 -28.55 -10.11 -14.14
N ALA A 23 -29.69 -10.80 -14.33
CA ALA A 23 -30.98 -10.27 -13.92
C ALA A 23 -31.03 -10.06 -12.41
N LEU A 24 -30.58 -11.03 -11.60
CA LEU A 24 -30.51 -10.88 -10.15
C LEU A 24 -29.60 -9.72 -9.71
N ALA A 25 -28.40 -9.59 -10.31
CA ALA A 25 -27.50 -8.49 -10.01
C ALA A 25 -28.10 -7.13 -10.39
N LEU A 26 -28.79 -7.06 -11.54
CA LEU A 26 -29.50 -5.86 -12.00
C LEU A 26 -30.65 -5.50 -11.06
N THR A 27 -31.45 -6.47 -10.63
CA THR A 27 -32.54 -6.26 -9.66
C THR A 27 -31.98 -5.70 -8.36
N ILE A 28 -30.91 -6.29 -7.81
CA ILE A 28 -30.25 -5.75 -6.61
C ILE A 28 -29.77 -4.32 -6.87
N GLY A 29 -29.10 -4.06 -7.99
CA GLY A 29 -28.60 -2.72 -8.35
C GLY A 29 -29.71 -1.67 -8.43
N ILE A 30 -30.83 -1.98 -9.07
CA ILE A 30 -32.00 -1.08 -9.19
C ILE A 30 -32.63 -0.85 -7.81
N SER A 31 -32.83 -1.90 -7.02
CA SER A 31 -33.39 -1.78 -5.66
C SER A 31 -32.51 -0.94 -4.73
N LEU A 32 -31.20 -0.92 -4.96
CA LEU A 32 -30.24 -0.13 -4.17
C LEU A 32 -29.99 1.27 -4.73
N TRP A 33 -30.43 1.58 -5.95
CA TRP A 33 -30.23 2.89 -6.60
C TRP A 33 -30.50 4.08 -5.68
N PRO A 34 -31.63 4.13 -4.94
CA PRO A 34 -31.95 5.26 -4.07
C PRO A 34 -30.98 5.44 -2.90
N TYR A 35 -30.18 4.43 -2.58
CA TYR A 35 -29.36 4.36 -1.38
C TYR A 35 -27.85 4.46 -1.66
N PHE A 36 -27.43 4.60 -2.92
CA PHE A 36 -26.01 4.73 -3.30
C PHE A 36 -25.32 5.94 -2.64
N TYR A 37 -26.07 6.98 -2.26
CA TYR A 37 -25.51 8.14 -1.55
C TYR A 37 -24.94 7.79 -0.16
N PHE A 38 -25.31 6.66 0.44
CA PHE A 38 -24.73 6.17 1.69
C PHE A 38 -23.34 5.55 1.52
N VAL A 39 -22.90 5.31 0.29
CA VAL A 39 -21.60 4.75 -0.04
C VAL A 39 -20.58 5.89 -0.12
N LYS A 40 -19.63 5.93 0.82
CA LYS A 40 -18.56 6.94 0.84
C LYS A 40 -17.38 6.49 -0.04
N ASN A 41 -16.73 7.43 -0.72
CA ASN A 41 -15.65 7.16 -1.68
C ASN A 41 -14.39 6.54 -1.06
N GLU A 42 -14.06 6.90 0.18
CA GLU A 42 -12.84 6.46 0.88
C GLU A 42 -12.78 4.93 1.07
N THR A 43 -13.93 4.32 1.37
CA THR A 43 -14.12 2.88 1.54
C THR A 43 -13.86 2.08 0.25
N LEU A 44 -14.08 2.69 -0.92
CA LEU A 44 -13.95 2.03 -2.21
C LEU A 44 -12.48 1.92 -2.68
N ILE A 45 -11.56 2.70 -2.11
CA ILE A 45 -10.18 2.77 -2.58
C ILE A 45 -9.40 1.51 -2.19
N THR A 46 -9.45 1.06 -0.92
CA THR A 46 -8.68 -0.12 -0.47
C THR A 46 -9.21 -1.42 -1.09
N ILE A 47 -10.53 -1.65 -1.02
CA ILE A 47 -11.17 -2.80 -1.70
C ILE A 47 -10.95 -2.70 -3.20
N GLY A 48 -11.01 -1.50 -3.78
CA GLY A 48 -10.75 -1.22 -5.18
C GLY A 48 -9.32 -1.55 -5.63
N LEU A 49 -8.30 -1.29 -4.80
CA LEU A 49 -6.91 -1.64 -5.09
C LEU A 49 -6.71 -3.17 -5.09
N PHE A 50 -7.21 -3.88 -4.07
CA PHE A 50 -7.14 -5.34 -4.04
C PHE A 50 -7.95 -5.99 -5.18
N ALA A 51 -9.14 -5.45 -5.46
CA ALA A 51 -9.96 -5.87 -6.59
C ALA A 51 -9.21 -5.68 -7.91
N THR A 52 -8.68 -4.48 -8.15
CA THR A 52 -7.88 -4.16 -9.34
C THR A 52 -6.74 -5.16 -9.52
N TRP A 53 -5.91 -5.38 -8.48
CA TRP A 53 -4.83 -6.35 -8.56
C TRP A 53 -5.32 -7.77 -8.90
N ARG A 54 -6.32 -8.29 -8.17
CA ARG A 54 -6.83 -9.65 -8.37
C ARG A 54 -7.45 -9.84 -9.74
N TYR A 55 -8.18 -8.86 -10.25
CA TYR A 55 -8.81 -8.92 -11.56
C TYR A 55 -7.78 -8.71 -12.68
N SER A 56 -6.80 -7.82 -12.52
CA SER A 56 -5.67 -7.72 -13.47
C SER A 56 -4.89 -9.03 -13.56
N TRP A 57 -4.66 -9.71 -12.43
CA TRP A 57 -4.01 -11.02 -12.42
C TRP A 57 -4.85 -12.09 -13.11
N GLN A 58 -6.17 -12.08 -12.89
CA GLN A 58 -7.09 -12.99 -13.57
C GLN A 58 -7.15 -12.75 -15.08
N VAL A 59 -7.27 -11.50 -15.51
CA VAL A 59 -7.23 -11.11 -16.93
C VAL A 59 -5.91 -11.55 -17.56
N THR A 60 -4.78 -11.36 -16.87
CA THR A 60 -3.47 -11.86 -17.32
C THR A 60 -3.50 -13.36 -17.59
N HIS A 61 -4.08 -14.15 -16.68
CA HIS A 61 -4.23 -15.58 -16.90
C HIS A 61 -5.10 -15.91 -18.11
N TYR A 62 -6.22 -15.21 -18.29
CA TYR A 62 -7.14 -15.40 -19.43
C TYR A 62 -6.48 -15.06 -20.76
N CYS A 63 -5.85 -13.89 -20.88
CA CYS A 63 -5.14 -13.49 -22.09
C CYS A 63 -4.05 -14.51 -22.45
N ARG A 64 -3.24 -14.94 -21.48
CA ARG A 64 -2.19 -15.94 -21.70
C ARG A 64 -2.76 -17.30 -22.11
N ALA A 65 -3.87 -17.73 -21.52
CA ALA A 65 -4.55 -18.96 -21.90
C ALA A 65 -5.07 -18.90 -23.35
N LEU A 66 -5.64 -17.77 -23.76
CA LEU A 66 -6.10 -17.55 -25.14
C LEU A 66 -4.94 -17.55 -26.13
N VAL A 67 -3.84 -16.85 -25.82
CA VAL A 67 -2.61 -16.84 -26.63
C VAL A 67 -2.05 -18.25 -26.77
N TYR A 68 -1.94 -18.99 -25.66
CA TYR A 68 -1.46 -20.37 -25.71
C TYR A 68 -2.38 -21.22 -26.58
N ARG A 69 -3.68 -21.21 -26.35
CA ARG A 69 -4.66 -22.04 -27.08
C ARG A 69 -4.67 -21.77 -28.58
N PHE A 70 -4.84 -20.51 -28.97
CA PHE A 70 -5.14 -20.15 -30.36
C PHE A 70 -3.91 -19.93 -31.22
N ILE A 71 -2.76 -19.60 -30.62
CA ILE A 71 -1.54 -19.27 -31.35
C ILE A 71 -0.48 -20.36 -31.13
N VAL A 72 -0.03 -20.54 -29.89
CA VAL A 72 1.13 -21.40 -29.60
C VAL A 72 0.78 -22.88 -29.78
N TYR A 73 -0.27 -23.33 -29.09
CA TYR A 73 -0.72 -24.70 -29.11
C TYR A 73 -1.25 -25.10 -30.49
N ARG A 74 -1.99 -24.24 -31.18
CA ARG A 74 -2.48 -24.54 -32.53
C ARG A 74 -1.34 -24.86 -33.50
N ARG A 75 -0.23 -24.11 -33.45
CA ARG A 75 0.97 -24.38 -34.26
C ARG A 75 1.66 -25.67 -33.82
N LEU A 76 1.77 -25.89 -32.52
CA LEU A 76 2.36 -27.11 -31.96
C LEU A 76 1.56 -28.36 -32.36
N ALA A 77 0.23 -28.33 -32.20
CA ALA A 77 -0.68 -29.40 -32.56
C ALA A 77 -0.59 -29.76 -34.04
N GLY A 78 -0.48 -28.77 -34.94
CA GLY A 78 -0.26 -29.03 -36.37
C GLY A 78 1.02 -29.80 -36.64
N ARG A 79 2.15 -29.41 -36.01
CA ARG A 79 3.43 -30.12 -36.12
C ARG A 79 3.38 -31.53 -35.54
N VAL A 80 2.71 -31.70 -34.41
CA VAL A 80 2.54 -33.01 -33.76
C VAL A 80 1.70 -33.94 -34.64
N GLN A 81 0.59 -33.46 -35.20
CA GLN A 81 -0.25 -34.23 -36.11
C GLN A 81 0.52 -34.64 -37.36
N GLU A 82 1.34 -33.74 -37.92
CA GLU A 82 2.20 -34.06 -39.06
C GLU A 82 3.26 -35.13 -38.70
N ALA A 83 3.91 -34.99 -37.55
CA ALA A 83 4.88 -35.96 -37.06
C ALA A 83 4.25 -37.34 -36.80
N ALA A 84 3.07 -37.39 -36.17
CA ALA A 84 2.29 -38.61 -35.97
C ALA A 84 1.94 -39.30 -37.31
N ARG A 85 1.51 -38.52 -38.33
CA ARG A 85 1.22 -39.05 -39.68
C ARG A 85 2.46 -39.62 -40.35
N LYS A 86 3.64 -39.07 -40.07
CA LYS A 86 4.94 -39.59 -40.55
C LYS A 86 5.46 -40.78 -39.73
N GLY A 87 4.71 -41.25 -38.73
CA GLY A 87 5.12 -42.36 -37.87
C GLY A 87 6.23 -42.00 -36.86
N ILE A 88 6.42 -40.71 -36.57
CA ILE A 88 7.44 -40.25 -35.62
C ILE A 88 6.90 -40.40 -34.20
N PHE A 89 7.38 -41.44 -33.52
CA PHE A 89 7.05 -41.76 -32.14
C PHE A 89 8.31 -42.23 -31.39
N PRO A 90 8.35 -42.12 -30.05
CA PRO A 90 9.33 -42.83 -29.26
C PRO A 90 9.24 -44.34 -29.53
N GLU A 91 10.39 -45.02 -29.55
CA GLU A 91 10.47 -46.46 -29.78
C GLU A 91 9.76 -47.25 -28.67
N HIS A 92 10.02 -46.87 -27.42
CA HIS A 92 9.53 -47.60 -26.25
C HIS A 92 8.83 -46.71 -25.22
N LEU A 93 7.73 -47.21 -24.68
CA LEU A 93 6.92 -46.55 -23.64
C LEU A 93 6.97 -47.37 -22.36
N PHE A 94 7.26 -46.72 -21.24
CA PHE A 94 7.10 -47.32 -19.92
C PHE A 94 5.86 -46.74 -19.26
N PHE A 95 4.99 -47.55 -18.68
CA PHE A 95 3.90 -47.08 -17.83
C PHE A 95 4.18 -47.46 -16.39
N ILE A 96 3.98 -46.52 -15.48
CA ILE A 96 4.04 -46.74 -14.04
C ILE A 96 2.65 -46.50 -13.49
N ILE A 97 1.99 -47.60 -13.10
CA ILE A 97 0.58 -47.61 -12.75
C ILE A 97 0.41 -48.10 -11.31
N PRO A 98 0.39 -47.22 -10.30
CA PRO A 98 -0.06 -47.58 -8.96
C PRO A 98 -1.57 -47.83 -8.98
N SER A 99 -1.97 -49.07 -8.69
CA SER A 99 -3.36 -49.50 -8.56
C SER A 99 -3.58 -50.11 -7.18
N TYR A 100 -4.56 -49.62 -6.42
CA TYR A 100 -4.78 -50.07 -5.06
C TYR A 100 -6.27 -50.23 -4.77
N ASN A 101 -6.73 -51.49 -4.76
CA ASN A 101 -8.11 -51.87 -4.48
C ASN A 101 -9.10 -51.03 -5.31
N GLU A 102 -8.89 -50.98 -6.62
CA GLU A 102 -9.84 -50.33 -7.52
C GLU A 102 -11.03 -51.25 -7.78
N GLU A 103 -12.19 -50.69 -8.10
CA GLU A 103 -13.33 -51.52 -8.48
C GLU A 103 -13.03 -52.27 -9.78
N PRO A 104 -13.45 -53.54 -9.94
CA PRO A 104 -13.08 -54.35 -11.10
C PRO A 104 -13.37 -53.69 -12.45
N TRP A 105 -14.50 -53.01 -12.59
CA TRP A 105 -14.86 -52.31 -13.83
C TRP A 105 -13.93 -51.12 -14.12
N VAL A 106 -13.44 -50.41 -13.09
CA VAL A 106 -12.51 -49.28 -13.23
C VAL A 106 -11.17 -49.78 -13.78
N SER A 107 -10.64 -50.86 -13.20
CA SER A 107 -9.41 -51.50 -13.68
C SER A 107 -9.57 -51.99 -15.11
N SER A 108 -10.65 -52.71 -15.42
CA SER A 108 -10.90 -53.21 -16.78
C SER A 108 -10.92 -52.08 -17.82
N GLU A 109 -11.69 -51.02 -17.60
CA GLU A 109 -11.77 -49.88 -18.52
C GLU A 109 -10.43 -49.13 -18.66
N THR A 110 -9.72 -48.95 -17.54
CA THR A 110 -8.39 -48.30 -17.53
C THR A 110 -7.42 -49.05 -18.43
N PHE A 111 -7.24 -50.36 -18.20
CA PHE A 111 -6.30 -51.17 -18.96
C PHE A 111 -6.73 -51.37 -20.41
N PHE A 112 -8.03 -51.53 -20.67
CA PHE A 112 -8.54 -51.61 -22.04
C PHE A 112 -8.27 -50.33 -22.82
N SER A 113 -8.44 -49.14 -22.20
CA SER A 113 -8.15 -47.86 -22.84
C SER A 113 -6.66 -47.69 -23.16
N ILE A 114 -5.76 -48.11 -22.26
CA ILE A 114 -4.31 -48.08 -22.48
C ILE A 114 -3.95 -48.99 -23.65
N MET A 115 -4.44 -50.23 -23.65
CA MET A 115 -4.13 -51.21 -24.69
C MET A 115 -4.69 -50.79 -26.06
N SER A 116 -5.87 -50.17 -26.08
CA SER A 116 -6.48 -49.62 -27.29
C SER A 116 -5.64 -48.47 -27.85
N GLU A 117 -5.25 -47.50 -27.02
CA GLU A 117 -4.36 -46.41 -27.44
C GLU A 117 -3.02 -46.91 -27.94
N LEU A 118 -2.41 -47.86 -27.21
CA LEU A 118 -1.18 -48.50 -27.63
C LEU A 118 -1.36 -49.16 -28.98
N SER A 119 -2.46 -49.88 -29.23
CA SER A 119 -2.74 -50.55 -30.51
C SER A 119 -2.66 -49.61 -31.72
N SER A 120 -3.01 -48.33 -31.53
CA SER A 120 -3.06 -47.31 -32.58
C SER A 120 -1.71 -46.68 -32.97
N ILE A 121 -0.64 -46.96 -32.23
CA ILE A 121 0.70 -46.39 -32.44
C ILE A 121 1.77 -47.49 -32.64
N PRO A 122 2.90 -47.19 -33.31
CA PRO A 122 3.95 -48.17 -33.58
C PRO A 122 4.82 -48.54 -32.37
N SER A 123 4.81 -47.71 -31.31
CA SER A 123 5.65 -47.90 -30.12
C SER A 123 5.38 -49.22 -29.39
N ARG A 124 6.45 -49.82 -28.86
CA ARG A 124 6.38 -50.93 -27.89
C ARG A 124 6.16 -50.38 -26.49
N ALA A 125 5.60 -51.20 -25.59
CA ALA A 125 5.35 -50.74 -24.22
C ALA A 125 5.69 -51.77 -23.15
N THR A 126 6.02 -51.29 -21.95
CA THR A 126 6.08 -52.08 -20.72
C THR A 126 5.18 -51.43 -19.67
N LEU A 127 4.18 -52.17 -19.19
CA LEU A 127 3.27 -51.74 -18.13
C LEU A 127 3.75 -52.26 -16.79
N VAL A 128 4.37 -51.40 -15.97
CA VAL A 128 4.75 -51.72 -14.59
C VAL A 128 3.64 -51.31 -13.66
N VAL A 129 2.85 -52.30 -13.24
CA VAL A 129 1.65 -52.09 -12.43
C VAL A 129 1.94 -52.48 -10.99
N SER A 130 1.89 -51.50 -10.09
CA SER A 130 2.02 -51.76 -8.66
C SER A 130 0.64 -52.02 -8.05
N THR A 131 0.34 -53.28 -7.75
CA THR A 131 -0.98 -53.72 -7.28
C THR A 131 -1.06 -53.86 -5.77
N GLY A 132 -2.25 -53.65 -5.21
CA GLY A 132 -2.53 -53.79 -3.77
C GLY A 132 -3.04 -55.17 -3.36
N SER A 133 -3.74 -55.87 -4.26
CA SER A 133 -4.47 -57.11 -3.97
C SER A 133 -4.35 -58.15 -5.09
N GLU A 134 -4.66 -59.42 -4.76
CA GLU A 134 -4.71 -60.51 -5.77
C GLU A 134 -5.89 -60.32 -6.73
N GLN A 135 -6.97 -59.71 -6.25
CA GLN A 135 -8.11 -59.35 -7.08
C GLN A 135 -7.71 -58.32 -8.16
N ASP A 136 -6.93 -57.30 -7.81
CA ASP A 136 -6.40 -56.34 -8.78
C ASP A 136 -5.56 -57.07 -9.84
N ASP A 137 -4.64 -57.96 -9.43
CA ASP A 137 -3.80 -58.74 -10.35
C ASP A 137 -4.64 -59.58 -11.33
N ALA A 138 -5.67 -60.26 -10.83
CA ALA A 138 -6.53 -61.12 -11.64
C ALA A 138 -7.32 -60.32 -12.70
N VAL A 139 -7.92 -59.20 -12.29
CA VAL A 139 -8.70 -58.34 -13.20
C VAL A 139 -7.81 -57.71 -14.26
N ILE A 140 -6.64 -57.21 -13.88
CA ILE A 140 -5.68 -56.59 -14.80
C ILE A 140 -5.14 -57.61 -15.80
N SER A 141 -4.78 -58.82 -15.33
CA SER A 141 -4.31 -59.90 -16.18
C SER A 141 -5.37 -60.33 -17.18
N ALA A 142 -6.63 -60.46 -16.75
CA ALA A 142 -7.74 -60.80 -17.63
C ALA A 142 -7.96 -59.74 -18.73
N ALA A 143 -7.94 -58.45 -18.37
CA ALA A 143 -8.08 -57.36 -19.33
C ALA A 143 -6.91 -57.31 -20.33
N TYR A 144 -5.69 -57.56 -19.88
CA TYR A 144 -4.50 -57.65 -20.72
C TYR A 144 -4.56 -58.84 -21.69
N GLU A 145 -4.89 -60.03 -21.20
CA GLU A 145 -4.97 -61.24 -22.02
C GLU A 145 -6.07 -61.15 -23.08
N ALA A 146 -7.19 -60.51 -22.77
CA ALA A 146 -8.30 -60.33 -23.69
C ALA A 146 -7.99 -59.38 -24.87
N HIS A 147 -6.96 -58.54 -24.77
CA HIS A 147 -6.70 -57.50 -25.77
C HIS A 147 -5.73 -57.96 -26.88
N PRO A 148 -6.07 -57.83 -28.18
CA PRO A 148 -5.21 -58.30 -29.30
C PRO A 148 -3.81 -57.66 -29.35
N ALA A 149 -3.69 -56.43 -28.85
CA ALA A 149 -2.43 -55.69 -28.81
C ALA A 149 -1.40 -56.19 -27.77
N ARG A 150 -1.70 -57.25 -27.00
CA ARG A 150 -0.76 -57.81 -25.99
C ARG A 150 0.62 -58.18 -26.53
N HIS A 151 0.72 -58.57 -27.81
CA HIS A 151 1.98 -58.99 -28.43
C HIS A 151 3.07 -57.89 -28.48
N LYS A 152 2.72 -56.61 -28.33
CA LYS A 152 3.68 -55.48 -28.29
C LYS A 152 3.85 -54.86 -26.90
N VAL A 153 3.22 -55.44 -25.89
CA VAL A 153 3.15 -54.88 -24.53
C VAL A 153 3.65 -55.92 -23.54
N GLU A 154 4.60 -55.55 -22.70
CA GLU A 154 5.05 -56.37 -21.58
C GLU A 154 4.29 -55.97 -20.31
N LEU A 155 3.54 -56.88 -19.69
CA LEU A 155 2.90 -56.64 -18.40
C LEU A 155 3.79 -57.10 -17.24
N VAL A 156 4.04 -56.21 -16.28
CA VAL A 156 4.83 -56.48 -15.08
C VAL A 156 3.99 -56.14 -13.86
N LEU A 157 3.48 -57.18 -13.18
CA LEU A 157 2.75 -57.01 -11.93
C LEU A 157 3.71 -56.98 -10.76
N GLN A 158 3.61 -55.94 -9.94
CA GLN A 158 4.42 -55.75 -8.76
C GLN A 158 3.54 -55.59 -7.53
N ARG A 159 3.48 -56.63 -6.70
CA ARG A 159 2.74 -56.52 -5.43
C ARG A 159 3.43 -55.56 -4.47
N GLN A 160 2.68 -54.60 -3.92
CA GLN A 160 3.20 -53.64 -2.93
C GLN A 160 2.26 -53.46 -1.73
N ARG A 161 2.85 -53.31 -0.53
CA ARG A 161 2.12 -53.09 0.74
C ARG A 161 2.56 -51.86 1.52
N ARG A 162 3.65 -51.19 1.13
CA ARG A 162 4.26 -50.07 1.87
C ARG A 162 3.88 -48.67 1.37
N GLY A 163 2.75 -48.54 0.66
CA GLY A 163 2.21 -47.26 0.19
C GLY A 163 2.70 -46.81 -1.19
N LYS A 164 2.04 -45.78 -1.75
CA LYS A 164 2.17 -45.36 -3.16
C LYS A 164 3.60 -44.98 -3.56
N ARG A 165 4.29 -44.18 -2.73
CA ARG A 165 5.63 -43.65 -3.06
C ARG A 165 6.70 -44.73 -3.15
N ILE A 166 6.69 -45.70 -2.23
CA ILE A 166 7.60 -46.86 -2.28
C ILE A 166 7.25 -47.76 -3.47
N ALA A 167 5.95 -47.92 -3.78
CA ALA A 167 5.50 -48.61 -4.99
C ALA A 167 6.13 -47.99 -6.25
N MET A 168 5.99 -46.68 -6.39
CA MET A 168 6.55 -45.93 -7.53
C MET A 168 8.07 -45.99 -7.56
N GLY A 169 8.76 -45.88 -6.42
CA GLY A 169 10.22 -46.01 -6.35
C GLY A 169 10.70 -47.35 -6.87
N HIS A 170 10.06 -48.45 -6.46
CA HIS A 170 10.41 -49.77 -6.99
C HIS A 170 10.05 -49.93 -8.47
N ALA A 171 8.89 -49.41 -8.90
CA ALA A 171 8.47 -49.44 -10.31
C ALA A 171 9.46 -48.67 -11.20
N LEU A 172 9.93 -47.50 -10.74
CA LEU A 172 10.95 -46.72 -11.43
C LEU A 172 12.28 -47.46 -11.52
N ARG A 173 12.71 -48.19 -10.49
CA ARG A 173 13.90 -49.05 -10.58
C ARG A 173 13.70 -50.21 -11.55
N ALA A 174 12.48 -50.75 -11.67
CA ALA A 174 12.15 -51.77 -12.67
C ALA A 174 12.18 -51.20 -14.10
N VAL A 175 11.76 -49.95 -14.28
CA VAL A 175 11.91 -49.20 -15.53
C VAL A 175 13.39 -48.92 -15.82
N ALA A 176 14.16 -48.45 -14.85
CA ALA A 176 15.58 -48.14 -15.00
C ALA A 176 16.40 -49.36 -15.44
N ARG A 177 16.15 -50.54 -14.85
CA ARG A 177 16.77 -51.80 -15.30
C ARG A 177 16.46 -52.07 -16.77
N ARG A 178 15.17 -52.08 -17.14
CA ARG A 178 14.75 -52.34 -18.53
C ARG A 178 15.24 -51.30 -19.53
N TYR A 179 15.31 -50.04 -19.12
CA TYR A 179 15.87 -48.97 -19.94
C TYR A 179 17.33 -49.25 -20.28
N ASN A 180 18.13 -49.61 -19.27
CA ASN A 180 19.54 -49.96 -19.45
C ASN A 180 19.72 -51.28 -20.21
N ASP A 181 18.98 -52.33 -19.85
CA ASP A 181 19.10 -53.68 -20.44
C ASP A 181 18.77 -53.67 -21.94
N LYS A 182 17.80 -52.82 -22.35
CA LYS A 182 17.40 -52.65 -23.75
C LYS A 182 18.27 -51.66 -24.53
N GLY A 183 19.24 -51.00 -23.88
CA GLY A 183 20.10 -50.00 -24.52
C GLY A 183 19.33 -48.80 -25.09
N LEU A 184 18.21 -48.42 -24.46
CA LEU A 184 17.39 -47.29 -24.91
C LEU A 184 18.09 -45.97 -24.63
N ASP A 185 17.89 -44.97 -25.50
CA ASP A 185 18.47 -43.64 -25.34
C ASP A 185 17.44 -42.61 -24.85
N ALA A 186 17.87 -41.35 -24.72
CA ALA A 186 17.05 -40.27 -24.19
C ALA A 186 15.95 -39.78 -25.16
N ASP A 187 16.06 -40.06 -26.45
CA ASP A 187 15.16 -39.59 -27.51
C ASP A 187 14.24 -40.72 -28.01
N SER A 188 14.56 -41.98 -27.70
CA SER A 188 13.81 -43.16 -28.11
C SER A 188 12.81 -43.67 -27.06
N SER A 189 12.73 -43.07 -25.86
CA SER A 189 11.80 -43.56 -24.83
C SER A 189 11.22 -42.52 -23.88
N VAL A 190 9.98 -42.81 -23.44
CA VAL A 190 9.25 -42.01 -22.45
C VAL A 190 8.56 -42.89 -21.40
N THR A 191 8.36 -42.32 -20.21
CA THR A 191 7.71 -42.97 -19.07
C THR A 191 6.43 -42.22 -18.70
N VAL A 192 5.29 -42.90 -18.77
CA VAL A 192 3.97 -42.44 -18.39
C VAL A 192 3.73 -42.74 -16.92
N PHE A 193 3.34 -41.70 -16.17
CA PHE A 193 2.87 -41.79 -14.79
C PHE A 193 1.35 -41.67 -14.81
N MET A 194 0.66 -42.71 -14.32
CA MET A 194 -0.79 -42.82 -14.48
C MET A 194 -1.42 -43.58 -13.32
N ASP A 195 -2.41 -43.00 -12.65
CA ASP A 195 -3.17 -43.69 -11.59
C ASP A 195 -4.06 -44.80 -12.20
N GLY A 196 -4.26 -45.91 -11.48
CA GLY A 196 -5.04 -47.08 -11.94
C GLY A 196 -6.56 -46.88 -12.13
N ASP A 197 -7.04 -45.64 -12.00
CA ASP A 197 -8.43 -45.22 -12.19
C ASP A 197 -8.58 -44.19 -13.32
N SER A 198 -7.66 -44.21 -14.28
CA SER A 198 -7.56 -43.22 -15.35
C SER A 198 -7.87 -43.88 -16.71
N TYR A 199 -8.78 -43.29 -17.47
CA TYR A 199 -9.17 -43.74 -18.81
C TYR A 199 -8.63 -42.78 -19.87
N LEU A 200 -7.99 -43.31 -20.92
CA LEU A 200 -7.43 -42.51 -22.01
C LEU A 200 -8.45 -42.33 -23.15
N GLU A 201 -8.71 -41.08 -23.54
CA GLU A 201 -9.53 -40.80 -24.72
C GLU A 201 -8.79 -41.23 -26.01
N PRO A 202 -9.50 -41.77 -27.02
CA PRO A 202 -8.88 -42.13 -28.29
C PRO A 202 -8.05 -41.00 -28.93
N GLY A 203 -6.85 -41.34 -29.37
CA GLY A 203 -5.86 -40.46 -29.97
C GLY A 203 -5.03 -39.62 -28.98
N LEU A 204 -5.19 -39.82 -27.66
CA LEU A 204 -4.43 -39.11 -26.63
C LEU A 204 -2.91 -39.32 -26.77
N LEU A 205 -2.45 -40.56 -26.97
CA LEU A 205 -1.03 -40.85 -27.16
C LEU A 205 -0.50 -40.25 -28.47
N ALA A 206 -1.29 -40.30 -29.54
CA ALA A 206 -0.95 -39.70 -30.83
C ALA A 206 -0.78 -38.17 -30.76
N LYS A 207 -1.54 -37.50 -29.88
CA LYS A 207 -1.45 -36.04 -29.64
C LYS A 207 -0.30 -35.63 -28.73
N THR A 208 0.35 -36.57 -28.03
CA THR A 208 1.30 -36.25 -26.95
C THR A 208 2.70 -36.81 -27.18
N LEU A 209 2.84 -38.04 -27.66
CA LEU A 209 4.14 -38.71 -27.80
C LEU A 209 5.09 -38.04 -28.80
N PRO A 210 4.66 -37.60 -30.01
CA PRO A 210 5.57 -36.98 -30.97
C PRO A 210 6.25 -35.70 -30.46
N LEU A 211 5.69 -35.06 -29.42
CA LEU A 211 6.30 -33.87 -28.81
C LEU A 211 7.71 -34.13 -28.29
N PHE A 212 7.97 -35.32 -27.75
CA PHE A 212 9.28 -35.66 -27.17
C PHE A 212 10.35 -35.86 -28.24
N CYS A 213 9.95 -36.28 -29.44
CA CYS A 213 10.82 -36.39 -30.62
C CYS A 213 11.06 -35.01 -31.27
N LEU A 214 10.09 -34.10 -31.19
CA LEU A 214 10.16 -32.77 -31.81
C LEU A 214 10.90 -31.74 -30.94
N ASP A 215 11.04 -31.98 -29.63
CA ASP A 215 11.56 -31.03 -28.66
C ASP A 215 12.40 -31.73 -27.59
N THR A 216 13.72 -31.71 -27.77
CA THR A 216 14.68 -32.34 -26.85
C THR A 216 14.73 -31.69 -25.47
N ARG A 217 14.28 -30.42 -25.34
CA ARG A 217 14.20 -29.70 -24.06
C ARG A 217 12.95 -30.04 -23.26
N LEU A 218 11.98 -30.73 -23.85
CA LEU A 218 10.76 -31.16 -23.18
C LEU A 218 11.07 -32.30 -22.21
N GLY A 219 10.87 -32.04 -20.91
CA GLY A 219 11.03 -33.04 -19.87
C GLY A 219 9.73 -33.76 -19.52
N ALA A 220 8.59 -33.06 -19.57
CA ALA A 220 7.29 -33.69 -19.32
C ALA A 220 6.09 -33.00 -19.98
N VAL A 221 5.03 -33.77 -20.14
CA VAL A 221 3.74 -33.35 -20.67
C VAL A 221 2.64 -33.81 -19.72
N THR A 222 1.64 -32.95 -19.50
CA THR A 222 0.38 -33.32 -18.81
C THR A 222 -0.81 -32.90 -19.65
N THR A 223 -1.95 -33.57 -19.49
CA THR A 223 -3.09 -33.46 -20.40
C THR A 223 -4.31 -32.86 -19.70
N ASN A 224 -5.33 -32.51 -20.49
CA ASN A 224 -6.61 -32.14 -19.92
C ASN A 224 -7.22 -33.32 -19.18
N GLU A 225 -7.97 -33.04 -18.11
CA GLU A 225 -8.67 -34.10 -17.40
C GLU A 225 -10.11 -33.70 -17.13
N LEU A 226 -10.96 -34.70 -17.20
CA LEU A 226 -12.35 -34.66 -16.82
C LEU A 226 -12.59 -35.79 -15.82
N ALA A 227 -13.65 -35.71 -15.02
CA ALA A 227 -14.06 -36.84 -14.19
C ALA A 227 -15.35 -37.46 -14.70
N TYR A 228 -15.34 -38.78 -14.81
CA TYR A 228 -16.53 -39.58 -14.81
C TYR A 228 -16.87 -39.90 -13.36
N ILE A 229 -17.95 -39.31 -12.85
CA ILE A 229 -18.35 -39.48 -11.45
C ILE A 229 -19.66 -40.23 -11.40
N ASN A 230 -19.60 -41.47 -10.91
CA ASN A 230 -20.75 -42.34 -10.79
C ASN A 230 -21.53 -42.10 -9.46
N THR A 231 -22.01 -40.86 -9.25
CA THR A 231 -22.84 -40.49 -8.08
C THR A 231 -24.21 -39.95 -8.51
N ARG A 232 -25.18 -39.93 -7.58
CA ARG A 232 -26.43 -39.18 -7.75
C ARG A 232 -26.30 -37.68 -7.40
N SER A 233 -25.24 -37.27 -6.69
CA SER A 233 -25.05 -35.88 -6.25
C SER A 233 -24.64 -34.92 -7.39
N GLN A 234 -25.55 -34.02 -7.77
CA GLN A 234 -25.27 -32.99 -8.79
C GLN A 234 -24.23 -31.96 -8.31
N TRP A 235 -24.24 -31.61 -7.02
CA TRP A 235 -23.25 -30.71 -6.41
C TRP A 235 -21.83 -31.24 -6.56
N TYR A 236 -21.63 -32.54 -6.33
CA TYR A 236 -20.32 -33.17 -6.44
C TYR A 236 -19.82 -33.22 -7.89
N LYS A 237 -20.72 -33.54 -8.84
CA LYS A 237 -20.44 -33.51 -10.28
C LYS A 237 -20.03 -32.13 -10.78
N ASP A 238 -20.85 -31.11 -10.48
CA ASP A 238 -20.58 -29.74 -10.92
C ASP A 238 -19.35 -29.14 -10.24
N TRP A 239 -19.03 -29.54 -9.00
CA TRP A 239 -17.81 -29.12 -8.31
C TRP A 239 -16.53 -29.60 -8.98
N PHE A 240 -16.45 -30.88 -9.33
CA PHE A 240 -15.30 -31.42 -10.06
C PHE A 240 -15.18 -30.78 -11.45
N ASN A 241 -16.28 -30.70 -12.18
CA ASN A 241 -16.29 -30.08 -13.50
C ASN A 241 -15.83 -28.61 -13.44
N LEU A 242 -16.25 -27.84 -12.43
CA LEU A 242 -15.76 -26.48 -12.20
C LEU A 242 -14.25 -26.45 -11.91
N LYS A 243 -13.76 -27.32 -11.02
CA LYS A 243 -12.32 -27.41 -10.69
C LYS A 243 -11.49 -27.71 -11.94
N PHE A 244 -11.93 -28.66 -12.77
CA PHE A 244 -11.26 -28.99 -14.01
C PHE A 244 -11.31 -27.85 -15.03
N GLY A 245 -12.44 -27.15 -15.17
CA GLY A 245 -12.54 -25.98 -16.04
C GLY A 245 -11.64 -24.82 -15.64
N GLN A 246 -11.57 -24.52 -14.34
CA GLN A 246 -10.63 -23.52 -13.81
C GLN A 246 -9.18 -23.94 -14.05
N ARG A 247 -8.86 -25.22 -13.82
CA ARG A 247 -7.51 -25.76 -14.02
C ARG A 247 -7.09 -25.75 -15.49
N HIS A 248 -7.99 -26.10 -16.41
CA HIS A 248 -7.76 -26.09 -17.85
C HIS A 248 -7.29 -24.72 -18.34
N ILE A 249 -7.91 -23.63 -17.85
CA ILE A 249 -7.49 -22.26 -18.18
C ILE A 249 -6.12 -21.95 -17.59
N LEU A 250 -5.91 -22.25 -16.30
CA LEU A 250 -4.64 -21.98 -15.62
C LEU A 250 -3.47 -22.73 -16.26
N PHE A 251 -3.65 -24.00 -16.64
CA PHE A 251 -2.58 -24.79 -17.24
C PHE A 251 -2.18 -24.30 -18.63
N GLN A 252 -3.13 -23.83 -19.45
CA GLN A 252 -2.83 -23.16 -20.71
C GLN A 252 -2.02 -21.88 -20.46
N SER A 253 -2.43 -21.08 -19.46
CA SER A 253 -1.73 -19.86 -19.07
C SER A 253 -0.29 -20.11 -18.60
N HIS A 254 -0.07 -21.15 -17.79
CA HIS A 254 1.26 -21.55 -17.33
C HIS A 254 2.12 -22.06 -18.49
N SER A 255 1.56 -22.91 -19.37
CA SER A 255 2.31 -23.55 -20.46
C SER A 255 2.84 -22.58 -21.51
N LEU A 256 2.29 -21.37 -21.58
CA LEU A 256 2.89 -20.29 -22.38
C LEU A 256 4.30 -19.93 -21.91
N SER A 257 4.64 -20.15 -20.64
CA SER A 257 6.00 -20.04 -20.10
C SER A 257 6.82 -21.33 -20.21
N ARG A 258 6.32 -22.34 -20.93
CA ARG A 258 6.90 -23.69 -21.05
C ARG A 258 7.17 -24.38 -19.71
N LYS A 259 6.34 -24.06 -18.72
CA LYS A 259 6.32 -24.69 -17.40
C LYS A 259 4.87 -24.85 -16.97
N VAL A 260 4.62 -25.80 -16.08
CA VAL A 260 3.34 -25.94 -15.36
C VAL A 260 3.60 -25.84 -13.86
N LEU A 261 2.55 -25.80 -13.04
CA LEU A 261 2.66 -25.79 -11.56
C LEU A 261 2.37 -27.17 -10.94
N THR A 262 2.05 -28.14 -11.78
CA THR A 262 1.91 -29.54 -11.41
C THR A 262 1.84 -30.37 -12.67
N LEU A 263 2.43 -31.54 -12.59
CA LEU A 263 2.14 -32.64 -13.50
C LEU A 263 1.08 -33.46 -12.77
N THR A 264 0.03 -33.89 -13.46
CA THR A 264 -1.07 -34.54 -12.78
C THR A 264 -0.79 -36.02 -12.57
N GLY A 265 -1.23 -36.56 -11.43
CA GLY A 265 -1.07 -37.99 -11.13
C GLY A 265 -1.96 -38.91 -11.99
N ARG A 266 -2.99 -38.37 -12.66
CA ARG A 266 -3.87 -39.17 -13.53
C ARG A 266 -3.19 -39.54 -14.83
N PHE A 267 -2.59 -38.56 -15.51
CA PHE A 267 -1.84 -38.82 -16.73
C PHE A 267 -0.79 -37.75 -16.99
N SER A 268 0.48 -38.14 -16.90
CA SER A 268 1.61 -37.31 -17.32
C SER A 268 2.69 -38.17 -17.95
N ILE A 269 3.36 -37.66 -18.97
CA ILE A 269 4.45 -38.35 -19.69
C ILE A 269 5.75 -37.62 -19.36
N PHE A 270 6.79 -38.38 -19.05
CA PHE A 270 8.13 -37.89 -18.73
C PHE A 270 9.14 -38.50 -19.70
N ARG A 271 10.21 -37.76 -20.01
CA ARG A 271 11.35 -38.36 -20.71
C ARG A 271 12.00 -39.42 -19.83
N SER A 272 12.21 -40.64 -20.36
CA SER A 272 12.67 -41.77 -19.54
C SER A 272 14.05 -41.51 -18.93
N SER A 273 14.97 -40.87 -19.67
CA SER A 273 16.31 -40.51 -19.20
C SER A 273 16.33 -39.63 -17.95
N ILE A 274 15.23 -38.96 -17.63
CA ILE A 274 15.09 -38.16 -16.41
C ILE A 274 14.71 -39.06 -15.22
N VAL A 275 13.66 -39.87 -15.39
CA VAL A 275 13.03 -40.60 -14.29
C VAL A 275 13.79 -41.86 -13.88
N VAL A 276 14.71 -42.35 -14.72
CA VAL A 276 15.59 -43.49 -14.42
C VAL A 276 16.81 -43.11 -13.58
N ARG A 277 17.07 -41.81 -13.37
CA ARG A 277 18.20 -41.35 -12.55
C ARG A 277 17.92 -41.59 -11.06
N GLU A 278 18.91 -42.09 -10.32
CA GLU A 278 18.73 -42.47 -8.90
C GLU A 278 18.33 -41.28 -8.01
N ASP A 279 18.80 -40.06 -8.31
CA ASP A 279 18.41 -38.85 -7.60
C ASP A 279 16.93 -38.50 -7.81
N CYS A 280 16.40 -38.70 -9.02
CA CYS A 280 14.97 -38.55 -9.31
C CYS A 280 14.14 -39.61 -8.58
N ILE A 281 14.56 -40.88 -8.66
CA ILE A 281 13.88 -42.02 -8.01
C ILE A 281 13.81 -41.80 -6.50
N THR A 282 14.95 -41.48 -5.88
CA THR A 282 15.04 -41.23 -4.43
C THR A 282 14.14 -40.07 -4.02
N MET A 283 14.05 -39.01 -4.82
CA MET A 283 13.19 -37.87 -4.50
C MET A 283 11.70 -38.21 -4.57
N ILE A 284 11.26 -39.06 -5.51
CA ILE A 284 9.86 -39.51 -5.60
C ILE A 284 9.53 -40.48 -4.45
N GLU A 285 10.45 -41.39 -4.14
CA GLU A 285 10.28 -42.44 -3.12
C GLU A 285 10.33 -41.90 -1.69
N ASN A 286 11.29 -41.00 -1.41
CA ASN A 286 11.64 -40.57 -0.06
C ASN A 286 11.86 -39.06 0.06
N ASP A 287 10.94 -38.25 -0.50
CA ASP A 287 10.97 -36.80 -0.32
C ASP A 287 10.78 -36.42 1.16
N ILE A 288 11.71 -35.63 1.69
CA ILE A 288 11.73 -35.17 3.08
C ILE A 288 11.83 -33.65 3.09
N LEU A 289 11.04 -33.00 3.95
CA LEU A 289 11.09 -31.56 4.16
C LEU A 289 11.56 -31.24 5.59
N THR A 290 12.56 -30.36 5.69
CA THR A 290 12.95 -29.72 6.95
C THR A 290 12.27 -28.35 7.02
N HIS A 291 11.46 -28.13 8.04
CA HIS A 291 10.62 -26.94 8.18
C HIS A 291 10.74 -26.31 9.59
N PRO A 292 10.90 -24.98 9.70
CA PRO A 292 11.16 -24.31 10.98
C PRO A 292 10.00 -24.43 11.99
N LEU A 293 8.77 -24.68 11.53
CA LEU A 293 7.60 -24.86 12.39
C LEU A 293 7.30 -26.33 12.74
N HIS A 294 7.82 -27.28 11.97
CA HIS A 294 7.38 -28.69 12.03
C HIS A 294 8.52 -29.69 12.19
N GLY A 295 9.77 -29.25 12.22
CA GLY A 295 10.92 -30.14 12.23
C GLY A 295 11.11 -30.82 10.87
N ARG A 296 11.55 -32.08 10.87
CA ARG A 296 11.85 -32.83 9.65
C ARG A 296 10.81 -33.94 9.47
N PHE A 297 10.14 -33.99 8.32
CA PHE A 297 9.11 -35.01 8.07
C PHE A 297 9.11 -35.50 6.63
N ARG A 298 8.79 -36.79 6.44
CA ARG A 298 8.67 -37.42 5.13
C ARG A 298 7.31 -37.14 4.51
N PHE A 299 7.27 -36.98 3.19
CA PHE A 299 6.00 -36.86 2.47
C PHE A 299 5.37 -38.24 2.26
N LEU A 300 4.12 -38.38 2.73
CA LEU A 300 3.28 -39.55 2.55
C LEU A 300 2.64 -39.57 1.14
N MET A 301 2.22 -38.39 0.67
CA MET A 301 1.49 -38.19 -0.59
C MET A 301 2.10 -37.04 -1.41
N GLY A 302 1.66 -36.87 -2.66
CA GLY A 302 2.09 -35.74 -3.50
C GLY A 302 3.33 -36.05 -4.34
N ASP A 303 3.44 -37.30 -4.79
CA ASP A 303 4.41 -37.77 -5.80
C ASP A 303 4.42 -36.89 -7.06
N ASP A 304 3.24 -36.46 -7.49
CA ASP A 304 2.99 -35.53 -8.59
C ASP A 304 3.68 -34.16 -8.42
N LYS A 305 3.78 -33.68 -7.18
CA LYS A 305 4.47 -32.43 -6.84
C LYS A 305 5.97 -32.62 -6.72
N SER A 306 6.42 -33.77 -6.22
CA SER A 306 7.85 -34.08 -6.17
C SER A 306 8.43 -34.21 -7.57
N SER A 307 7.81 -34.97 -8.47
CA SER A 307 8.26 -35.09 -9.86
C SER A 307 8.26 -33.74 -10.59
N TRP A 308 7.23 -32.91 -10.39
CA TRP A 308 7.19 -31.53 -10.88
C TRP A 308 8.35 -30.67 -10.35
N PHE A 309 8.58 -30.68 -9.03
CA PHE A 309 9.65 -29.89 -8.42
C PHE A 309 11.03 -30.30 -8.93
N TYR A 310 11.25 -31.60 -9.15
CA TYR A 310 12.50 -32.12 -9.71
C TYR A 310 12.78 -31.52 -11.09
N LEU A 311 11.81 -31.60 -12.00
CA LEU A 311 11.93 -31.00 -13.34
C LEU A 311 12.16 -29.49 -13.29
N LEU A 312 11.47 -28.80 -12.39
CA LEU A 312 11.64 -27.36 -12.21
C LEU A 312 13.05 -27.00 -11.71
N LYS A 313 13.60 -27.77 -10.77
CA LYS A 313 14.97 -27.61 -10.22
C LYS A 313 16.04 -27.80 -11.30
N GLU A 314 15.87 -28.83 -12.12
CA GLU A 314 16.77 -29.19 -13.22
C GLU A 314 16.56 -28.33 -14.48
N GLY A 315 15.50 -27.50 -14.52
CA GLY A 315 15.26 -26.52 -15.59
C GLY A 315 14.50 -27.04 -16.81
N TRP A 316 13.97 -28.26 -16.76
CA TRP A 316 13.25 -28.90 -17.86
C TRP A 316 11.96 -28.20 -18.24
N ASP A 317 11.64 -28.18 -19.54
CA ASP A 317 10.37 -27.64 -20.02
C ASP A 317 9.22 -28.63 -19.76
N MET A 318 8.06 -28.08 -19.45
CA MET A 318 6.85 -28.83 -19.16
C MET A 318 5.66 -28.19 -19.86
N LEU A 319 4.88 -28.99 -20.58
CA LEU A 319 3.75 -28.51 -21.38
C LEU A 319 2.41 -29.14 -20.97
N TYR A 320 1.35 -28.36 -21.12
CA TYR A 320 -0.03 -28.81 -21.03
C TYR A 320 -0.65 -28.96 -22.42
N ILE A 321 -1.31 -30.09 -22.67
CA ILE A 321 -1.96 -30.40 -23.94
C ILE A 321 -3.49 -30.33 -23.76
N PRO A 322 -4.15 -29.27 -24.26
CA PRO A 322 -5.54 -28.95 -23.91
C PRO A 322 -6.60 -29.81 -24.59
N ASP A 323 -6.30 -30.49 -25.70
CA ASP A 323 -7.23 -31.32 -26.49
C ASP A 323 -6.92 -32.84 -26.39
N ALA A 324 -5.98 -33.22 -25.52
CA ALA A 324 -5.76 -34.58 -25.07
C ALA A 324 -6.48 -34.74 -23.73
N ILE A 325 -7.45 -35.66 -23.65
CA ILE A 325 -8.34 -35.79 -22.48
C ILE A 325 -8.13 -37.14 -21.79
N CYS A 326 -7.82 -37.08 -20.50
CA CYS A 326 -7.84 -38.24 -19.60
C CYS A 326 -9.07 -38.15 -18.69
N TYR A 327 -9.84 -39.24 -18.59
CA TYR A 327 -10.99 -39.32 -17.69
C TYR A 327 -10.58 -39.98 -16.37
N SER A 328 -10.81 -39.29 -15.26
CA SER A 328 -10.74 -39.87 -13.92
C SER A 328 -12.02 -40.63 -13.62
N LEU A 329 -11.94 -41.95 -13.43
CA LEU A 329 -13.07 -42.80 -13.08
C LEU A 329 -13.27 -42.76 -11.56
N GLU A 330 -14.11 -41.83 -11.08
CA GLU A 330 -14.37 -41.65 -9.66
C GLU A 330 -15.64 -42.42 -9.24
N SER A 331 -15.45 -43.44 -8.41
CA SER A 331 -16.54 -44.27 -7.89
C SER A 331 -16.95 -43.93 -6.45
N ARG A 332 -16.29 -42.97 -5.79
CA ARG A 332 -16.65 -42.57 -4.42
C ARG A 332 -18.03 -41.92 -4.35
N ASP A 333 -18.87 -42.48 -3.50
CA ASP A 333 -20.15 -41.88 -3.11
C ASP A 333 -20.08 -41.43 -1.64
N ALA A 334 -19.79 -40.15 -1.42
CA ALA A 334 -19.84 -39.55 -0.09
C ALA A 334 -20.44 -38.14 -0.13
N ARG A 335 -20.79 -37.60 1.05
CA ARG A 335 -21.42 -36.28 1.16
C ARG A 335 -20.50 -35.20 0.60
N PHE A 336 -21.10 -34.25 -0.13
CA PHE A 336 -20.38 -33.16 -0.79
C PHE A 336 -19.39 -32.43 0.14
N ILE A 337 -19.86 -31.97 1.31
CA ILE A 337 -19.06 -31.19 2.27
C ILE A 337 -17.85 -31.97 2.81
N GLU A 338 -17.98 -33.27 3.02
CA GLU A 338 -16.90 -34.10 3.54
C GLU A 338 -15.76 -34.25 2.51
N LEU A 339 -16.12 -34.50 1.24
CA LEU A 339 -15.15 -34.63 0.16
C LEU A 339 -14.56 -33.28 -0.27
N SER A 340 -15.39 -32.23 -0.32
CA SER A 340 -14.98 -30.89 -0.73
C SER A 340 -14.14 -30.16 0.33
N THR A 341 -14.01 -30.73 1.54
CA THR A 341 -13.08 -30.24 2.57
C THR A 341 -11.82 -31.11 2.69
N SER A 342 -11.98 -32.44 2.74
CA SER A 342 -10.86 -33.38 2.90
C SER A 342 -9.92 -33.42 1.70
N LEU A 343 -10.45 -33.45 0.46
CA LEU A 343 -9.61 -33.49 -0.75
C LEU A 343 -8.81 -32.19 -0.93
N PRO A 344 -9.40 -30.98 -0.82
CA PRO A 344 -8.61 -29.76 -0.92
C PRO A 344 -7.59 -29.57 0.20
N TYR A 345 -7.86 -30.00 1.44
CA TYR A 345 -6.86 -29.98 2.51
C TYR A 345 -5.59 -30.73 2.10
N ARG A 346 -5.76 -31.93 1.53
CA ARG A 346 -4.67 -32.74 0.99
C ARG A 346 -3.98 -32.07 -0.20
N TRP A 347 -4.74 -31.62 -1.21
CA TRP A 347 -4.19 -31.04 -2.43
C TRP A 347 -3.43 -29.73 -2.18
N TYR A 348 -3.99 -28.86 -1.33
CA TYR A 348 -3.34 -27.62 -0.92
C TYR A 348 -2.11 -27.91 -0.07
N GLY A 349 -2.17 -28.83 0.89
CA GLY A 349 -1.01 -29.25 1.67
C GLY A 349 0.14 -29.73 0.80
N ASN A 350 -0.12 -30.63 -0.17
CA ASN A 350 0.90 -31.12 -1.10
C ASN A 350 1.55 -30.00 -1.93
N THR A 351 0.73 -29.03 -2.35
CA THR A 351 1.21 -27.85 -3.10
C THR A 351 2.08 -26.96 -2.22
N LEU A 352 1.58 -26.59 -1.03
CA LEU A 352 2.24 -25.64 -0.13
C LEU A 352 3.58 -26.15 0.42
N ARG A 353 3.72 -27.47 0.63
CA ARG A 353 5.00 -28.09 1.01
C ARG A 353 6.12 -27.85 -0.01
N ASN A 354 5.76 -27.70 -1.28
CA ASN A 354 6.71 -27.44 -2.36
C ASN A 354 6.96 -25.95 -2.63
N ASN A 355 6.01 -25.08 -2.29
CA ASN A 355 6.09 -23.66 -2.65
C ASN A 355 7.35 -22.96 -2.12
N GLY A 356 7.74 -23.22 -0.85
CA GLY A 356 8.93 -22.59 -0.26
C GLY A 356 10.21 -22.94 -1.01
N ARG A 357 10.46 -24.23 -1.25
CA ARG A 357 11.64 -24.70 -1.99
C ARG A 357 11.60 -24.32 -3.47
N ALA A 358 10.43 -24.24 -4.09
CA ALA A 358 10.30 -23.80 -5.47
C ALA A 358 10.58 -22.29 -5.63
N LEU A 359 10.16 -21.44 -4.70
CA LEU A 359 10.49 -20.01 -4.69
C LEU A 359 11.99 -19.78 -4.52
N ALA A 360 12.65 -20.59 -3.68
CA ALA A 360 14.09 -20.51 -3.42
C ALA A 360 14.96 -20.80 -4.65
N LEU A 361 14.43 -21.47 -5.69
CA LEU A 361 15.14 -21.66 -6.97
C LEU A 361 15.34 -20.34 -7.73
N GLY A 362 14.53 -19.31 -7.43
CA GLY A 362 14.58 -18.00 -8.08
C GLY A 362 13.94 -17.97 -9.48
N TRP A 363 13.60 -16.76 -9.92
CA TRP A 363 12.86 -16.52 -11.15
C TRP A 363 13.61 -16.92 -12.43
N ARG A 364 14.96 -16.97 -12.40
CA ARG A 364 15.78 -17.39 -13.54
C ARG A 364 15.59 -18.87 -13.90
N LYS A 365 15.45 -19.74 -12.89
CA LYS A 365 15.21 -21.19 -13.09
C LYS A 365 13.74 -21.49 -13.36
N THR A 366 12.82 -20.85 -12.65
CA THR A 366 11.39 -21.16 -12.75
C THR A 366 10.67 -20.43 -13.89
N SER A 367 11.31 -19.43 -14.51
CA SER A 367 10.69 -18.31 -15.24
C SER A 367 9.95 -17.31 -14.32
N LEU A 368 9.99 -16.02 -14.68
CA LEU A 368 9.40 -14.94 -13.88
C LEU A 368 7.90 -15.14 -13.64
N PHE A 369 7.12 -15.44 -14.69
CA PHE A 369 5.67 -15.61 -14.55
C PHE A 369 5.29 -16.73 -13.58
N ILE A 370 5.95 -17.88 -13.71
CA ILE A 370 5.70 -19.06 -12.86
C ILE A 370 6.16 -18.80 -11.43
N TRP A 371 7.28 -18.10 -11.25
CA TRP A 371 7.74 -17.66 -9.94
C TRP A 371 6.66 -16.82 -9.24
N ILE A 372 6.08 -15.85 -9.96
CA ILE A 372 4.97 -15.03 -9.46
C ILE A 372 3.73 -15.89 -9.18
N CYS A 373 3.39 -16.87 -10.02
CA CYS A 373 2.28 -17.78 -9.73
C CYS A 373 2.48 -18.60 -8.44
N ILE A 374 3.71 -19.07 -8.17
CA ILE A 374 4.02 -19.80 -6.93
C ILE A 374 3.89 -18.86 -5.71
N LEU A 375 4.33 -17.60 -5.86
CA LEU A 375 4.15 -16.58 -4.82
C LEU A 375 2.66 -16.29 -4.59
N ASP A 376 1.88 -16.07 -5.66
CA ASP A 376 0.43 -15.83 -5.60
C ASP A 376 -0.28 -16.97 -4.88
N GLN A 377 0.11 -18.23 -5.07
CA GLN A 377 -0.52 -19.33 -4.32
C GLN A 377 -0.43 -19.20 -2.80
N ARG A 378 0.57 -18.48 -2.26
CA ARG A 378 0.70 -18.23 -0.81
C ARG A 378 -0.09 -17.00 -0.36
N ILE A 379 -0.22 -16.00 -1.23
CA ILE A 379 -0.92 -14.75 -0.93
C ILE A 379 -2.43 -14.90 -1.16
N SER A 380 -2.82 -15.64 -2.19
CA SER A 380 -4.19 -15.76 -2.67
C SER A 380 -5.15 -16.33 -1.63
N MET A 381 -4.65 -17.11 -0.67
CA MET A 381 -5.47 -17.67 0.40
C MET A 381 -6.01 -16.61 1.35
N TRP A 382 -5.32 -15.46 1.48
CA TRP A 382 -5.77 -14.33 2.28
C TRP A 382 -6.58 -13.36 1.43
N THR A 383 -6.07 -12.97 0.26
CA THR A 383 -6.75 -11.98 -0.61
C THR A 383 -8.11 -12.45 -1.10
N SER A 384 -8.35 -13.77 -1.17
CA SER A 384 -9.66 -14.34 -1.52
C SER A 384 -10.75 -14.09 -0.47
N LEU A 385 -10.35 -13.78 0.77
CA LEU A 385 -11.24 -13.47 1.89
C LEU A 385 -11.50 -11.97 2.05
N VAL A 386 -10.62 -11.10 1.49
CA VAL A 386 -10.72 -9.63 1.62
C VAL A 386 -12.09 -9.11 1.19
N GLY A 387 -12.61 -9.56 0.04
CA GLY A 387 -13.89 -9.06 -0.46
C GLY A 387 -15.06 -9.33 0.49
N ILE A 388 -15.20 -10.57 0.97
CA ILE A 388 -16.31 -10.92 1.88
C ILE A 388 -16.09 -10.36 3.27
N ALA A 389 -14.87 -10.42 3.82
CA ALA A 389 -14.56 -9.88 5.14
C ALA A 389 -14.72 -8.36 5.18
N GLY A 390 -14.21 -7.64 4.18
CA GLY A 390 -14.37 -6.19 4.03
C GLY A 390 -15.84 -5.81 3.88
N ALA A 391 -16.59 -6.47 2.99
CA ALA A 391 -18.03 -6.21 2.84
C ALA A 391 -18.81 -6.45 4.14
N THR A 392 -18.48 -7.50 4.89
CA THR A 392 -19.10 -7.76 6.20
C THR A 392 -18.73 -6.70 7.24
N ILE A 393 -17.46 -6.31 7.33
CA ILE A 393 -17.00 -5.24 8.24
C ILE A 393 -17.73 -3.93 7.92
N LEU A 394 -17.79 -3.54 6.65
CA LEU A 394 -18.48 -2.32 6.24
C LEU A 394 -19.98 -2.38 6.48
N ALA A 395 -20.60 -3.54 6.25
CA ALA A 395 -22.01 -3.74 6.52
C ALA A 395 -22.35 -3.61 8.02
N LEU A 396 -21.47 -4.12 8.89
CA LEU A 396 -21.68 -4.09 10.34
C LEU A 396 -21.34 -2.74 10.98
N PHE A 397 -20.26 -2.09 10.53
CA PHE A 397 -19.70 -0.91 11.20
C PHE A 397 -19.96 0.42 10.49
N LYS A 398 -20.37 0.41 9.21
CA LYS A 398 -20.63 1.65 8.43
C LYS A 398 -22.08 1.74 7.98
N ASN A 399 -22.53 0.82 7.11
CA ASN A 399 -23.91 0.78 6.64
C ASN A 399 -24.22 -0.59 6.02
N PHE A 400 -25.36 -1.19 6.35
CA PHE A 400 -25.74 -2.50 5.83
C PHE A 400 -25.73 -2.60 4.29
N ILE A 401 -25.89 -1.49 3.56
CA ILE A 401 -25.94 -1.46 2.09
C ILE A 401 -24.68 -1.97 1.38
N TYR A 402 -23.51 -1.94 2.02
CA TYR A 402 -22.28 -2.45 1.41
C TYR A 402 -22.37 -3.94 1.06
N LEU A 403 -23.13 -4.74 1.83
CA LEU A 403 -23.28 -6.17 1.59
C LEU A 403 -24.05 -6.50 0.30
N PRO A 404 -25.27 -5.97 0.05
CA PRO A 404 -25.98 -6.26 -1.20
C PRO A 404 -25.29 -5.63 -2.43
N ILE A 405 -24.57 -4.50 -2.30
CA ILE A 405 -23.71 -3.97 -3.39
C ILE A 405 -22.60 -4.98 -3.74
N PHE A 406 -21.92 -5.50 -2.72
CA PHE A 406 -20.89 -6.53 -2.92
C PHE A 406 -21.47 -7.80 -3.58
N ILE A 407 -22.69 -8.20 -3.21
CA ILE A 407 -23.40 -9.34 -3.83
C ILE A 407 -23.69 -9.05 -5.31
N ALA A 408 -24.22 -7.87 -5.66
CA ALA A 408 -24.48 -7.52 -7.05
C ALA A 408 -23.18 -7.55 -7.88
N TRP A 409 -22.12 -6.92 -7.37
CA TRP A 409 -20.81 -6.90 -8.00
C TRP A 409 -20.24 -8.31 -8.20
N ILE A 410 -20.26 -9.16 -7.17
CA ILE A 410 -19.67 -10.49 -7.26
C ILE A 410 -20.44 -11.37 -8.25
N LEU A 411 -21.77 -11.23 -8.35
CA LEU A 411 -22.57 -11.96 -9.33
C LEU A 411 -22.19 -11.60 -10.77
N ILE A 412 -21.96 -10.32 -11.06
CA ILE A 412 -21.50 -9.86 -12.38
C ILE A 412 -20.13 -10.48 -12.70
N VAL A 413 -19.16 -10.32 -11.80
CA VAL A 413 -17.81 -10.82 -12.03
C VAL A 413 -17.77 -12.35 -12.17
N ARG A 414 -18.49 -13.08 -11.33
CA ARG A 414 -18.55 -14.55 -11.40
C ARG A 414 -19.27 -15.04 -12.64
N THR A 415 -20.23 -14.27 -13.17
CA THR A 415 -20.86 -14.58 -14.45
C THR A 415 -19.85 -14.50 -15.58
N ILE A 416 -18.99 -13.48 -15.61
CA ILE A 416 -17.91 -13.37 -16.62
C ILE A 416 -16.93 -14.57 -16.51
N GLN A 417 -16.56 -14.96 -15.29
CA GLN A 417 -15.69 -16.13 -15.07
C GLN A 417 -16.36 -17.43 -15.53
N MET A 418 -17.65 -17.61 -15.21
CA MET A 418 -18.44 -18.75 -15.66
C MET A 418 -18.53 -18.81 -17.19
N LEU A 419 -18.77 -17.67 -17.85
CA LEU A 419 -18.76 -17.56 -19.31
C LEU A 419 -17.40 -17.92 -19.90
N THR A 420 -16.31 -17.55 -19.25
CA THR A 420 -14.94 -17.90 -19.68
C THR A 420 -14.70 -19.42 -19.60
N ILE A 421 -15.20 -20.07 -18.55
CA ILE A 421 -15.14 -21.53 -18.38
C ILE A 421 -15.98 -22.23 -19.46
N ALA A 422 -17.20 -21.75 -19.68
CA ALA A 422 -18.10 -22.22 -20.73
C ALA A 422 -17.50 -22.09 -22.14
N PHE A 423 -16.91 -20.93 -22.44
CA PHE A 423 -16.20 -20.67 -23.70
C PHE A 423 -15.06 -21.66 -23.94
N ASN A 424 -14.40 -22.13 -22.87
CA ASN A 424 -13.32 -23.10 -22.98
C ASN A 424 -13.80 -24.55 -23.19
N GLY A 425 -15.10 -24.80 -23.16
CA GLY A 425 -15.71 -26.11 -23.44
C GLY A 425 -16.22 -26.85 -22.22
N HIS A 426 -16.11 -26.26 -21.03
CA HIS A 426 -16.62 -26.86 -19.80
C HIS A 426 -18.07 -26.40 -19.55
N PRO A 427 -19.04 -27.33 -19.48
CA PRO A 427 -20.43 -26.98 -19.29
C PRO A 427 -20.67 -26.41 -17.89
N VAL A 428 -21.62 -25.48 -17.76
CA VAL A 428 -21.93 -24.78 -16.51
C VAL A 428 -23.40 -24.99 -16.12
N SER A 429 -23.78 -24.51 -14.94
CA SER A 429 -25.13 -24.65 -14.37
C SER A 429 -25.41 -23.53 -13.36
N LEU A 430 -26.66 -23.44 -12.88
CA LEU A 430 -27.06 -22.58 -11.76
C LEU A 430 -26.36 -22.91 -10.43
N LEU A 431 -25.61 -24.03 -10.33
CA LEU A 431 -24.78 -24.29 -9.14
C LEU A 431 -23.37 -23.72 -9.30
N THR A 432 -22.97 -23.31 -10.49
CA THR A 432 -21.56 -22.98 -10.79
C THR A 432 -21.07 -21.78 -9.99
N ILE A 433 -21.83 -20.69 -9.88
CA ILE A 433 -21.42 -19.51 -9.10
C ILE A 433 -21.40 -19.81 -7.58
N PRO A 434 -22.45 -20.41 -6.96
CA PRO A 434 -22.41 -20.80 -5.56
C PRO A 434 -21.21 -21.70 -5.23
N ILE A 435 -20.94 -22.70 -6.06
CA ILE A 435 -19.79 -23.60 -5.88
C ILE A 435 -18.47 -22.85 -6.07
N MET A 436 -18.40 -21.89 -7.00
CA MET A 436 -17.21 -21.06 -7.21
C MET A 436 -16.90 -20.19 -5.99
N LEU A 437 -17.91 -19.57 -5.38
CA LEU A 437 -17.79 -18.81 -4.14
C LEU A 437 -17.40 -19.71 -2.96
N TYR A 438 -18.06 -20.86 -2.82
CA TYR A 438 -17.69 -21.88 -1.83
C TYR A 438 -16.22 -22.30 -1.96
N ASN A 439 -15.78 -22.62 -3.17
CA ASN A 439 -14.40 -22.99 -3.46
C ASN A 439 -13.42 -21.88 -3.12
N GLN A 440 -13.78 -20.62 -3.36
CA GLN A 440 -12.93 -19.49 -3.05
C GLN A 440 -12.83 -19.27 -1.53
N TRP A 441 -13.96 -19.17 -0.82
CA TRP A 441 -13.95 -18.81 0.59
C TRP A 441 -13.57 -19.99 1.50
N VAL A 442 -14.29 -21.11 1.39
CA VAL A 442 -14.01 -22.30 2.20
C VAL A 442 -12.68 -22.90 1.81
N GLY A 443 -12.36 -22.95 0.51
CA GLY A 443 -11.06 -23.41 0.04
C GLY A 443 -9.91 -22.56 0.57
N SER A 444 -10.09 -21.24 0.74
CA SER A 444 -9.07 -20.37 1.33
C SER A 444 -8.84 -20.66 2.81
N ILE A 445 -9.90 -20.85 3.59
CA ILE A 445 -9.81 -21.22 5.01
C ILE A 445 -9.07 -22.57 5.16
N ILE A 446 -9.44 -23.56 4.34
CA ILE A 446 -8.76 -24.87 4.31
C ILE A 446 -7.28 -24.71 3.93
N LYS A 447 -6.97 -23.85 2.96
CA LYS A 447 -5.60 -23.60 2.50
C LYS A 447 -4.75 -22.92 3.56
N ILE A 448 -5.29 -21.95 4.29
CA ILE A 448 -4.64 -21.32 5.46
C ILE A 448 -4.36 -22.39 6.53
N ARG A 449 -5.35 -23.22 6.87
CA ARG A 449 -5.16 -24.32 7.83
C ARG A 449 -4.03 -25.27 7.39
N ALA A 450 -4.04 -25.69 6.13
CA ALA A 450 -3.01 -26.56 5.56
C ALA A 450 -1.62 -25.91 5.58
N PHE A 451 -1.53 -24.59 5.33
CA PHE A 451 -0.27 -23.84 5.37
C PHE A 451 0.40 -23.86 6.75
N PHE A 452 -0.38 -23.74 7.83
CA PHE A 452 0.17 -23.81 9.18
C PHE A 452 0.35 -25.24 9.70
N HIS A 453 -0.20 -26.25 9.04
CA HIS A 453 -0.14 -27.66 9.48
C HIS A 453 0.45 -28.56 8.38
N LEU A 454 1.60 -28.18 7.82
CA LEU A 454 2.18 -28.90 6.68
C LEU A 454 2.56 -30.35 7.02
N ALA A 455 2.94 -30.64 8.27
CA ALA A 455 3.25 -32.01 8.67
C ALA A 455 2.01 -32.93 8.80
N ASP A 456 0.80 -32.38 8.92
CA ASP A 456 -0.43 -33.16 9.01
C ASP A 456 -0.76 -33.80 7.65
N GLN A 457 -0.56 -35.11 7.58
CA GLN A 457 -0.68 -35.91 6.37
C GLN A 457 -1.51 -37.15 6.66
N LYS A 458 -2.74 -37.16 6.15
CA LYS A 458 -3.68 -38.26 6.31
C LYS A 458 -4.23 -38.69 4.97
N TRP A 459 -4.34 -40.00 4.78
CA TRP A 459 -4.94 -40.61 3.60
C TRP A 459 -5.91 -41.71 4.02
N SER A 460 -7.03 -41.82 3.31
CA SER A 460 -7.99 -42.90 3.51
C SER A 460 -8.66 -43.31 2.20
N LYS A 461 -8.77 -44.62 1.96
CA LYS A 461 -9.54 -45.22 0.86
C LYS A 461 -9.97 -46.63 1.26
N GLY A 462 -11.23 -47.00 0.97
CA GLY A 462 -11.76 -48.34 1.25
C GLY A 462 -11.67 -48.77 2.72
N GLY A 463 -11.93 -47.84 3.67
CA GLY A 463 -11.88 -48.11 5.11
C GLY A 463 -10.48 -48.08 5.75
N ARG A 464 -9.39 -48.18 4.99
CA ARG A 464 -8.01 -48.04 5.51
C ARG A 464 -7.62 -46.58 5.68
N LYS A 465 -6.89 -46.26 6.75
CA LYS A 465 -6.29 -44.94 7.03
C LYS A 465 -4.77 -45.07 7.17
N GLN A 466 -4.04 -44.13 6.58
CA GLN A 466 -2.60 -43.96 6.75
C GLN A 466 -2.31 -42.56 7.30
N ASP A 467 -1.38 -42.48 8.24
CA ASP A 467 -0.93 -41.25 8.89
C ASP A 467 0.61 -41.21 8.86
N ALA A 468 1.18 -40.03 8.57
CA ALA A 468 2.63 -39.83 8.50
C ALA A 468 3.29 -39.50 9.85
N SER A 469 2.53 -39.51 10.95
CA SER A 469 3.00 -39.13 12.28
C SER A 469 4.26 -39.88 12.76
N ALA A 470 4.41 -41.15 12.37
CA ALA A 470 5.57 -41.99 12.71
C ALA A 470 6.87 -41.61 11.97
N ASP A 471 6.79 -40.93 10.81
CA ASP A 471 7.93 -40.57 9.95
C ASP A 471 8.30 -39.08 10.09
N SER A 472 8.22 -38.56 11.32
CA SER A 472 8.53 -37.16 11.64
C SER A 472 9.44 -37.02 12.85
N ILE A 473 10.43 -36.13 12.75
CA ILE A 473 11.32 -35.70 13.81
C ILE A 473 10.83 -34.30 14.25
N PRO A 474 10.10 -34.20 15.37
CA PRO A 474 9.59 -32.91 15.84
C PRO A 474 10.71 -32.02 16.37
N ILE A 475 10.40 -30.73 16.51
CA ILE A 475 11.32 -29.77 17.13
C ILE A 475 11.38 -30.09 18.63
N PRO A 476 12.58 -30.20 19.24
CA PRO A 476 12.76 -30.57 20.65
C PRO A 476 12.44 -29.38 21.58
N HIS A 477 11.19 -28.91 21.57
CA HIS A 477 10.74 -27.81 22.40
C HIS A 477 9.26 -27.94 22.79
N ALA A 478 8.93 -27.75 24.07
CA ALA A 478 7.59 -27.97 24.61
C ALA A 478 6.51 -27.09 23.95
N LEU A 479 6.87 -25.87 23.55
CA LEU A 479 5.95 -24.93 22.86
C LEU A 479 5.75 -25.24 21.37
N ALA A 480 6.58 -26.08 20.75
CA ALA A 480 6.54 -26.33 19.31
C ALA A 480 5.19 -26.92 18.85
N ARG A 481 4.53 -27.73 19.70
CA ARG A 481 3.21 -28.32 19.41
C ARG A 481 2.07 -27.30 19.33
N PHE A 482 2.21 -26.14 19.97
CA PHE A 482 1.20 -25.09 20.00
C PHE A 482 1.44 -24.02 18.92
N LEU A 483 2.70 -23.82 18.55
CA LEU A 483 3.13 -22.76 17.64
C LEU A 483 2.34 -22.71 16.31
N PRO A 484 2.03 -23.83 15.62
CA PRO A 484 1.18 -23.82 14.43
C PRO A 484 -0.18 -23.14 14.63
N ARG A 485 -0.87 -23.47 15.73
CA ARG A 485 -2.21 -22.94 16.02
C ARG A 485 -2.12 -21.49 16.46
N THR A 486 -1.12 -21.15 17.27
CA THR A 486 -0.89 -19.78 17.72
C THR A 486 -0.58 -18.85 16.55
N LEU A 487 0.34 -19.23 15.66
CA LEU A 487 0.69 -18.42 14.48
C LEU A 487 -0.49 -18.28 13.51
N MET A 488 -1.28 -19.34 13.33
CA MET A 488 -2.50 -19.26 12.53
C MET A 488 -3.50 -18.27 13.14
N GLY A 489 -3.73 -18.34 14.46
CA GLY A 489 -4.61 -17.42 15.18
C GLY A 489 -4.13 -15.97 15.05
N LEU A 490 -2.85 -15.71 15.33
CA LEU A 490 -2.23 -14.39 15.16
C LEU A 490 -2.34 -13.88 13.73
N SER A 491 -2.20 -14.74 12.72
CA SER A 491 -2.32 -14.35 11.32
C SER A 491 -3.76 -13.96 10.96
N TYR A 492 -4.76 -14.66 11.48
CA TYR A 492 -6.16 -14.23 11.34
C TYR A 492 -6.41 -12.91 12.06
N THR A 493 -5.93 -12.75 13.29
CA THR A 493 -6.05 -11.48 14.03
C THR A 493 -5.41 -10.33 13.27
N ALA A 494 -4.19 -10.51 12.75
CA ALA A 494 -3.50 -9.51 11.95
C ALA A 494 -4.25 -9.20 10.64
N PHE A 495 -4.80 -10.22 9.97
CA PHE A 495 -5.61 -10.03 8.77
C PHE A 495 -6.87 -9.19 9.03
N PHE A 496 -7.65 -9.54 10.06
CA PHE A 496 -8.86 -8.78 10.41
C PHE A 496 -8.53 -7.39 10.96
N PHE A 497 -7.47 -7.26 11.75
CA PHE A 497 -6.98 -5.97 12.23
C PHE A 497 -6.59 -5.05 11.06
N ALA A 498 -5.81 -5.58 10.10
CA ALA A 498 -5.44 -4.83 8.91
C ALA A 498 -6.68 -4.38 8.13
N LEU A 499 -7.68 -5.25 7.95
CA LEU A 499 -8.94 -4.86 7.30
C LEU A 499 -9.71 -3.80 8.08
N LEU A 500 -9.85 -3.95 9.40
CA LEU A 500 -10.51 -2.95 10.24
C LEU A 500 -9.83 -1.58 10.15
N VAL A 501 -8.50 -1.56 10.06
CA VAL A 501 -7.72 -0.34 9.85
C VAL A 501 -7.93 0.23 8.45
N THR A 502 -7.81 -0.59 7.41
CA THR A 502 -7.92 -0.12 6.03
C THR A 502 -9.33 0.33 5.65
N GLU A 503 -10.36 -0.25 6.27
CA GLU A 503 -11.77 0.16 6.14
C GLU A 503 -12.13 1.31 7.10
N GLN A 504 -11.14 1.87 7.80
CA GLN A 504 -11.28 2.98 8.74
C GLN A 504 -12.36 2.72 9.81
N VAL A 505 -12.50 1.46 10.23
CA VAL A 505 -13.30 1.07 11.41
C VAL A 505 -12.46 1.22 12.67
N LEU A 506 -11.18 0.85 12.59
CA LEU A 506 -10.18 1.15 13.61
C LEU A 506 -9.22 2.22 13.07
N ASN A 507 -8.98 3.26 13.84
CA ASN A 507 -7.89 4.19 13.56
C ASN A 507 -6.63 3.64 14.23
N LEU A 508 -5.52 3.58 13.49
CA LEU A 508 -4.24 3.35 14.14
C LEU A 508 -3.97 4.51 15.09
N PRO A 509 -3.41 4.26 16.28
CA PRO A 509 -2.95 5.33 17.15
C PRO A 509 -1.98 6.19 16.34
N ASP A 510 -2.23 7.50 16.36
CA ASP A 510 -1.44 8.45 15.59
C ASP A 510 0.04 8.24 15.92
N VAL A 511 0.87 8.01 14.90
CA VAL A 511 2.32 7.83 15.09
C VAL A 511 2.90 9.10 15.72
N HIS A 512 2.28 10.27 15.53
CA HIS A 512 2.59 11.49 16.25
C HIS A 512 2.06 11.52 17.67
N ALA A 513 0.94 10.86 18.01
CA ALA A 513 0.51 10.70 19.41
C ALA A 513 1.37 9.67 20.16
N LEU A 514 1.83 8.62 19.47
CA LEU A 514 2.83 7.68 19.97
C LEU A 514 4.21 8.32 20.05
N GLN A 515 4.62 9.11 19.07
CA GLN A 515 5.83 9.93 19.13
C GLN A 515 5.68 11.04 20.17
N ALA A 516 4.51 11.63 20.39
CA ALA A 516 4.29 12.60 21.46
C ALA A 516 4.32 11.89 22.81
N ALA A 517 3.74 10.70 22.96
CA ALA A 517 3.85 9.89 24.18
C ALA A 517 5.29 9.37 24.43
N VAL A 518 6.09 9.20 23.37
CA VAL A 518 7.51 8.84 23.42
C VAL A 518 8.42 10.07 23.60
N ASN A 519 8.04 11.23 23.06
CA ASN A 519 8.77 12.51 23.15
C ASN A 519 8.47 13.23 24.47
N VAL A 520 7.29 13.03 25.06
CA VAL A 520 6.98 13.37 26.46
C VAL A 520 7.86 12.54 27.43
N ARG A 521 8.53 11.48 26.94
CA ARG A 521 9.56 10.73 27.68
C ARG A 521 11.00 11.05 27.27
N LYS A 522 11.24 12.04 26.41
CA LYS A 522 12.60 12.49 26.08
C LYS A 522 12.85 13.87 26.67
N ASP A 523 13.11 13.88 27.97
CA ASP A 523 14.07 14.80 28.59
C ASP A 523 15.50 14.44 28.12
N ALA A 524 15.71 14.40 26.79
CA ALA A 524 17.04 14.33 26.23
C ALA A 524 17.54 15.78 26.13
N GLU A 525 18.70 16.06 26.70
CA GLU A 525 19.33 17.38 26.58
C GLU A 525 19.34 17.81 25.10
N PRO A 526 18.95 19.06 24.79
CA PRO A 526 18.93 19.53 23.42
C PRO A 526 20.33 19.43 22.83
N ASP A 527 20.43 18.97 21.58
CA ASP A 527 21.69 18.97 20.86
C ASP A 527 22.19 20.41 20.75
N VAL A 528 23.37 20.70 21.31
CA VAL A 528 23.93 22.05 21.34
C VAL A 528 25.09 22.12 20.36
N LEU A 529 24.93 22.91 19.29
CA LEU A 529 26.00 23.22 18.35
C LEU A 529 26.70 24.51 18.78
N ILE A 530 27.98 24.42 19.14
CA ILE A 530 28.81 25.58 19.47
C ILE A 530 29.30 26.19 18.16
N ALA A 531 28.72 27.32 17.74
CA ALA A 531 28.97 27.89 16.42
C ALA A 531 30.45 28.22 16.14
N ARG A 532 31.22 28.52 17.21
CA ARG A 532 32.66 28.76 17.13
C ARG A 532 33.46 27.59 16.58
N GLU A 533 33.03 26.36 16.87
CA GLU A 533 33.68 25.14 16.36
C GLU A 533 33.40 24.90 14.87
N HIS A 534 32.48 25.68 14.29
CA HIS A 534 32.01 25.55 12.92
C HIS A 534 32.29 26.80 12.07
N GLY A 535 33.29 27.59 12.47
CA GLY A 535 33.81 28.70 11.68
C GLY A 535 33.06 30.02 11.84
N VAL A 536 32.30 30.20 12.94
CA VAL A 536 31.81 31.51 13.38
C VAL A 536 32.85 32.11 14.33
N VAL A 537 33.57 33.15 13.91
CA VAL A 537 34.73 33.69 14.63
C VAL A 537 34.48 35.16 14.95
N PRO A 538 34.23 35.51 16.23
CA PRO A 538 33.97 36.89 16.58
C PRO A 538 35.20 37.79 16.42
N ASP A 539 34.94 39.06 16.15
CA ASP A 539 35.89 40.17 16.13
C ASP A 539 37.03 40.04 15.09
N ASP A 540 36.79 39.32 13.99
CA ASP A 540 37.80 39.08 12.94
C ASP A 540 37.61 39.93 11.65
N GLY A 541 36.50 40.68 11.57
CA GLY A 541 36.16 41.55 10.44
C GLY A 541 35.70 40.79 9.18
N ARG A 542 35.35 39.51 9.29
CA ARG A 542 34.91 38.65 8.17
C ARG A 542 33.47 38.22 8.35
N ASP A 543 32.83 37.83 7.24
CA ASP A 543 31.44 37.37 7.27
C ASP A 543 31.26 36.07 8.07
N ASP A 544 30.42 36.14 9.10
CA ASP A 544 29.94 34.99 9.89
C ASP A 544 28.59 34.47 9.39
N GLY A 545 27.84 35.28 8.64
CA GLY A 545 26.48 34.96 8.19
C GLY A 545 26.41 33.66 7.40
N ALA A 546 27.37 33.43 6.50
CA ALA A 546 27.43 32.19 5.72
C ALA A 546 27.65 30.94 6.59
N ALA A 547 28.46 31.03 7.64
CA ALA A 547 28.71 29.93 8.56
C ALA A 547 27.46 29.62 9.41
N ILE A 548 26.78 30.66 9.90
CA ILE A 548 25.52 30.53 10.66
C ILE A 548 24.43 29.87 9.80
N ASN A 549 24.28 30.27 8.53
CA ASN A 549 23.32 29.66 7.61
C ASN A 549 23.58 28.17 7.35
N ARG A 550 24.85 27.77 7.23
CA ARG A 550 25.22 26.34 7.10
C ARG A 550 24.82 25.54 8.34
N LEU A 551 25.02 26.10 9.53
CA LEU A 551 24.60 25.47 10.79
C LEU A 551 23.08 25.30 10.86
N ILE A 552 22.32 26.35 10.55
CA ILE A 552 20.85 26.30 10.52
C ILE A 552 20.37 25.22 9.54
N THR A 553 20.94 25.17 8.34
CA THR A 553 20.55 24.21 7.29
C THR A 553 20.84 22.77 7.72
N GLY A 554 21.98 22.53 8.38
CA GLY A 554 22.44 21.20 8.77
C GLY A 554 21.92 20.67 10.11
N ALA A 555 21.31 21.51 10.96
CA ALA A 555 20.89 21.14 12.31
C ALA A 555 19.80 20.05 12.35
N ALA A 556 19.69 19.31 13.45
CA ALA A 556 18.54 18.44 13.71
C ALA A 556 17.39 19.24 14.37
N ASP A 557 16.17 18.71 14.35
CA ASP A 557 15.05 19.33 15.06
C ASP A 557 15.30 19.34 16.57
N GLY A 558 15.05 20.48 17.22
CA GLY A 558 15.34 20.73 18.63
C GLY A 558 16.74 21.25 18.93
N THR A 559 17.60 21.45 17.91
CA THR A 559 18.98 21.93 18.09
C THR A 559 19.04 23.36 18.60
N VAL A 560 19.99 23.61 19.52
CA VAL A 560 20.39 24.96 19.95
C VAL A 560 21.71 25.32 19.31
N ILE A 561 21.71 26.30 18.40
CA ILE A 561 22.92 26.91 17.83
C ILE A 561 23.36 28.03 18.77
N ARG A 562 24.46 27.79 19.47
CA ARG A 562 25.04 28.72 20.44
C ARG A 562 26.12 29.57 19.78
N LEU A 563 25.82 30.85 19.58
CA LEU A 563 26.75 31.86 19.07
C LEU A 563 27.74 32.29 20.15
N PRO A 564 29.00 32.58 19.78
CA PRO A 564 30.01 33.06 20.73
C PRO A 564 29.73 34.51 21.17
N SER A 565 30.35 34.93 22.27
CA SER A 565 30.42 36.34 22.65
C SER A 565 31.39 37.10 21.75
N GLY A 566 31.11 38.37 21.48
CA GLY A 566 31.88 39.25 20.60
C GLY A 566 31.02 39.75 19.43
N ARG A 567 31.65 40.51 18.54
CA ARG A 567 31.02 41.02 17.33
C ARG A 567 31.10 40.00 16.19
N LEU A 568 29.96 39.69 15.58
CA LEU A 568 29.84 38.84 14.40
C LEU A 568 29.47 39.72 13.20
N ASP A 569 30.30 39.77 12.18
CA ASP A 569 30.04 40.61 11.00
C ASP A 569 29.15 39.85 10.01
N ILE A 570 28.00 40.43 9.67
CA ILE A 570 26.97 39.82 8.82
C ILE A 570 26.95 40.52 7.48
N ALA A 571 27.60 39.92 6.49
CA ALA A 571 27.63 40.37 5.10
C ALA A 571 26.60 39.64 4.21
N VAL A 572 26.05 38.52 4.70
CA VAL A 572 24.91 37.82 4.07
C VAL A 572 23.76 37.63 5.08
N PRO A 573 22.49 37.71 4.65
CA PRO A 573 21.36 37.58 5.57
C PRO A 573 21.31 36.19 6.20
N ILE A 574 20.99 36.13 7.49
CA ILE A 574 20.74 34.87 8.19
C ILE A 574 19.30 34.44 7.90
N VAL A 575 19.11 33.29 7.26
CA VAL A 575 17.81 32.79 6.83
C VAL A 575 17.47 31.49 7.57
N ILE A 576 16.40 31.53 8.36
CA ILE A 576 15.84 30.38 9.06
C ILE A 576 14.56 29.95 8.32
N SER A 577 14.72 28.96 7.43
CA SER A 577 13.63 28.40 6.61
C SER A 577 13.16 27.02 7.09
N ARG A 578 13.30 26.74 8.40
CA ARG A 578 12.92 25.46 9.01
C ARG A 578 12.45 25.64 10.45
N SER A 579 11.61 24.72 10.91
CA SER A 579 11.04 24.71 12.25
C SER A 579 11.98 24.13 13.32
N HIS A 580 11.62 24.33 14.59
CA HIS A 580 12.21 23.66 15.76
C HIS A 580 13.72 23.91 15.92
N ILE A 581 14.16 25.16 15.82
CA ILE A 581 15.57 25.53 16.04
C ILE A 581 15.69 26.72 16.99
N THR A 582 16.76 26.75 17.77
CA THR A 582 17.08 27.90 18.63
C THR A 582 18.40 28.53 18.17
N LEU A 583 18.38 29.83 17.89
CA LEU A 583 19.58 30.65 17.71
C LEU A 583 19.81 31.46 18.99
N GLN A 584 20.89 31.18 19.70
CA GLN A 584 21.14 31.71 21.04
C GLN A 584 22.52 32.35 21.14
N GLY A 585 22.61 33.60 21.58
CA GLY A 585 23.87 34.23 21.96
C GLY A 585 24.27 33.99 23.42
N GLN A 586 25.29 34.71 23.88
CA GLN A 586 25.77 34.68 25.28
C GLN A 586 25.14 35.76 26.17
N GLY A 587 24.15 36.48 25.66
CA GLY A 587 23.51 37.62 26.33
C GLY A 587 23.37 38.81 25.39
N ARG A 588 22.37 39.65 25.68
CA ARG A 588 22.23 40.97 25.06
C ARG A 588 23.53 41.76 25.26
N GLU A 589 24.02 42.39 24.20
CA GLU A 589 25.34 43.07 24.11
C GLU A 589 26.58 42.17 24.21
N SER A 590 26.48 40.97 24.80
CA SER A 590 27.58 39.99 24.79
C SER A 590 27.81 39.36 23.42
N THR A 591 26.75 39.09 22.66
CA THR A 591 26.82 38.61 21.28
C THR A 591 26.16 39.65 20.38
N VAL A 592 26.92 40.28 19.48
CA VAL A 592 26.43 41.33 18.59
C VAL A 592 26.53 40.88 17.14
N LEU A 593 25.41 40.75 16.44
CA LEU A 593 25.39 40.54 14.99
C LEU A 593 25.26 41.89 14.29
N ALA A 594 26.35 42.32 13.65
CA ALA A 594 26.45 43.63 13.03
C ALA A 594 26.42 43.51 11.51
N SER A 595 25.49 44.23 10.88
CA SER A 595 25.32 44.24 9.43
C SER A 595 25.62 45.61 8.85
N ALA A 596 26.38 45.66 7.76
CA ALA A 596 26.54 46.84 6.91
C ALA A 596 25.92 46.63 5.51
N MET A 597 25.01 45.65 5.39
CA MET A 597 24.40 45.26 4.12
C MET A 597 23.50 46.37 3.55
N MET A 598 23.48 46.46 2.22
CA MET A 598 22.54 47.25 1.43
C MET A 598 21.31 46.41 1.00
N THR A 599 20.28 47.04 0.43
CA THR A 599 18.92 46.51 0.13
C THR A 599 18.80 45.28 -0.79
N SER A 600 19.89 44.57 -1.11
CA SER A 600 19.81 43.27 -1.77
C SER A 600 19.19 42.16 -0.89
N ALA A 601 19.02 42.41 0.41
CA ALA A 601 18.37 41.51 1.37
C ALA A 601 17.16 42.18 2.05
N GLU A 602 16.20 41.38 2.51
CA GLU A 602 15.00 41.88 3.19
C GLU A 602 15.22 42.14 4.68
N ALA A 603 16.11 41.36 5.33
CA ALA A 603 16.43 41.51 6.74
C ALA A 603 17.85 41.02 7.08
N VAL A 604 18.36 41.41 8.25
CA VAL A 604 19.59 40.83 8.82
C VAL A 604 19.35 39.39 9.26
N VAL A 605 18.25 39.15 9.99
CA VAL A 605 17.76 37.82 10.34
C VAL A 605 16.32 37.66 9.83
N ALA A 606 16.10 36.68 8.97
CA ALA A 606 14.80 36.35 8.39
C ALA A 606 14.37 34.93 8.79
N VAL A 607 13.23 34.81 9.46
CA VAL A 607 12.52 33.53 9.66
C VAL A 607 11.38 33.50 8.66
N THR A 608 11.48 32.62 7.67
CA THR A 608 10.64 32.71 6.45
C THR A 608 10.01 31.38 6.12
N GLY A 609 8.69 31.32 6.20
CA GLY A 609 7.87 30.28 5.60
C GLY A 609 7.29 30.68 4.25
N ASP A 610 6.27 29.95 3.80
CA ASP A 610 5.60 30.19 2.52
C ASP A 610 4.08 30.36 2.66
N PHE A 611 3.48 31.07 1.70
CA PHE A 611 2.04 31.23 1.55
C PHE A 611 1.31 29.88 1.51
N GLY A 612 1.95 28.84 1.00
CA GLY A 612 1.48 27.47 1.04
C GLY A 612 0.34 27.16 0.06
N LYS A 613 -0.32 26.02 0.31
CA LYS A 613 -1.24 25.42 -0.66
C LYS A 613 -2.67 25.95 -0.50
N LYS A 614 -3.28 26.34 -1.61
CA LYS A 614 -4.73 26.62 -1.71
C LYS A 614 -5.50 25.30 -1.67
N LEU A 615 -6.31 25.10 -0.62
CA LEU A 615 -7.14 23.90 -0.45
C LEU A 615 -8.43 23.98 -1.27
N GLY A 616 -8.91 25.19 -1.54
CA GLY A 616 -10.12 25.41 -2.32
C GLY A 616 -10.86 26.66 -1.86
N LYS A 617 -12.17 26.67 -2.08
CA LYS A 617 -13.07 27.69 -1.58
C LYS A 617 -14.09 27.09 -0.61
N LEU A 618 -14.59 27.92 0.31
CA LEU A 618 -15.69 27.52 1.19
C LEU A 618 -16.91 27.06 0.38
N THR A 619 -17.50 25.94 0.78
CA THR A 619 -18.76 25.43 0.20
C THR A 619 -19.98 25.95 0.95
N THR A 620 -19.84 26.13 2.26
CA THR A 620 -20.86 26.70 3.15
C THR A 620 -20.33 28.03 3.68
N ALA A 621 -21.18 29.03 3.82
CA ALA A 621 -20.78 30.30 4.41
C ALA A 621 -20.34 30.06 5.87
N LEU A 622 -19.36 30.83 6.33
CA LEU A 622 -18.92 30.83 7.72
C LEU A 622 -19.32 32.16 8.33
N ASP A 623 -20.33 32.13 9.19
CA ASP A 623 -20.81 33.30 9.90
C ASP A 623 -19.76 33.79 10.91
N ALA A 624 -19.71 35.11 11.13
CA ALA A 624 -18.90 35.69 12.19
C ALA A 624 -19.31 35.08 13.55
N GLY A 625 -18.34 34.66 14.36
CA GLY A 625 -18.59 34.00 15.64
C GLY A 625 -18.83 32.49 15.56
N SER A 626 -18.84 31.87 14.37
CA SER A 626 -18.87 30.40 14.24
C SER A 626 -17.47 29.78 14.36
N SER A 627 -17.27 28.88 15.30
CA SER A 627 -16.03 28.08 15.43
C SER A 627 -16.05 26.79 14.63
N VAL A 628 -17.06 26.59 13.76
CA VAL A 628 -17.22 25.36 12.97
C VAL A 628 -17.34 25.73 11.50
N MET A 629 -16.49 25.10 10.69
CA MET A 629 -16.50 25.23 9.24
C MET A 629 -16.77 23.88 8.59
N GLU A 630 -17.71 23.87 7.66
CA GLU A 630 -17.94 22.72 6.79
C GLU A 630 -17.09 22.84 5.53
N MET A 631 -16.20 21.88 5.32
CA MET A 631 -15.41 21.75 4.10
C MET A 631 -15.05 20.28 3.88
N PRO A 632 -15.40 19.67 2.73
CA PRO A 632 -15.05 18.29 2.45
C PRO A 632 -13.52 18.11 2.41
N LEU A 633 -13.01 17.23 3.26
CA LEU A 633 -11.57 17.02 3.39
C LEU A 633 -11.05 16.00 2.38
N THR A 634 -10.04 16.38 1.60
CA THR A 634 -9.32 15.48 0.68
C THR A 634 -8.15 14.74 1.36
N GLY A 635 -8.09 14.73 2.69
CA GLY A 635 -6.99 14.16 3.48
C GLY A 635 -5.79 15.11 3.69
N GLU A 636 -5.93 16.39 3.35
CA GLU A 636 -4.84 17.37 3.35
C GLU A 636 -4.71 18.23 4.63
N VAL A 637 -5.63 18.12 5.60
CA VAL A 637 -5.58 18.93 6.83
C VAL A 637 -5.80 18.07 8.06
N ARG A 638 -5.21 18.48 9.18
CA ARG A 638 -5.19 17.73 10.45
C ARG A 638 -5.41 18.68 11.64
N PRO A 639 -5.90 18.19 12.79
CA PRO A 639 -5.83 18.94 14.05
C PRO A 639 -4.41 19.48 14.29
N GLY A 640 -4.31 20.73 14.72
CA GLY A 640 -3.05 21.48 14.89
C GLY A 640 -2.61 22.31 13.67
N ASP A 641 -3.15 22.04 12.48
CA ASP A 641 -2.89 22.88 11.30
C ASP A 641 -3.51 24.27 11.49
N ILE A 642 -2.84 25.29 10.96
CA ILE A 642 -3.37 26.66 10.89
C ILE A 642 -3.85 26.88 9.46
N LEU A 643 -5.07 27.36 9.31
CA LEU A 643 -5.66 27.72 8.02
C LEU A 643 -5.75 29.24 7.90
N LEU A 644 -5.43 29.75 6.71
CA LEU A 644 -5.69 31.13 6.33
C LEU A 644 -6.98 31.18 5.52
N LEU A 645 -7.99 31.84 6.09
CA LEU A 645 -9.23 32.20 5.40
C LEU A 645 -9.07 33.61 4.83
N ARG A 646 -9.32 33.81 3.54
CA ARG A 646 -9.26 35.16 2.93
C ARG A 646 -10.25 35.35 1.80
N GLN A 647 -10.84 36.53 1.73
CA GLN A 647 -11.79 36.94 0.71
C GLN A 647 -11.46 38.34 0.20
N ALA A 648 -11.71 38.64 -1.08
CA ALA A 648 -11.49 39.99 -1.63
C ALA A 648 -12.32 41.06 -0.89
N ASN A 649 -11.78 42.28 -0.81
CA ASN A 649 -12.49 43.41 -0.20
C ASN A 649 -13.47 43.97 -1.23
N ASP A 650 -14.74 43.56 -1.16
CA ASP A 650 -15.79 44.14 -1.99
C ASP A 650 -16.36 45.43 -1.37
N ASP A 651 -17.08 46.21 -2.17
CA ASP A 651 -17.66 47.48 -1.76
C ASP A 651 -18.55 47.34 -0.52
N ALA A 652 -19.34 46.26 -0.45
CA ALA A 652 -20.21 45.97 0.69
C ALA A 652 -19.43 45.77 2.00
N PHE A 653 -18.32 45.03 1.97
CA PHE A 653 -17.43 44.89 3.12
C PHE A 653 -16.75 46.23 3.49
N LEU A 654 -16.32 47.02 2.51
CA LEU A 654 -15.70 48.31 2.78
C LEU A 654 -16.68 49.34 3.35
N ASP A 655 -17.93 49.29 2.92
CA ASP A 655 -19.03 50.08 3.50
C ASP A 655 -19.30 49.66 4.95
N SER A 656 -19.33 48.35 5.23
CA SER A 656 -19.63 47.84 6.58
C SER A 656 -18.57 48.20 7.62
N ILE A 657 -17.32 48.37 7.20
CA ILE A 657 -16.23 48.84 8.08
C ILE A 657 -16.08 50.36 8.08
N GLY A 658 -16.93 51.10 7.35
CA GLY A 658 -16.92 52.55 7.32
C GLY A 658 -15.74 53.17 6.56
N SER A 659 -15.17 52.47 5.57
CA SER A 659 -14.08 53.00 4.75
C SER A 659 -14.60 53.97 3.67
N ARG A 660 -14.39 55.27 3.87
CA ARG A 660 -14.93 56.33 3.00
C ARG A 660 -14.06 56.64 1.78
N ARG A 661 -12.74 56.57 1.92
CA ARG A 661 -11.79 56.97 0.87
C ARG A 661 -10.94 55.81 0.34
N TRP A 662 -10.56 54.86 1.18
CA TRP A 662 -9.82 53.69 0.75
C TRP A 662 -10.77 52.62 0.19
N ARG A 663 -10.82 52.50 -1.14
CA ARG A 663 -11.74 51.58 -1.86
C ARG A 663 -10.98 50.61 -2.76
N ARG A 664 -10.10 49.79 -2.18
CA ARG A 664 -9.24 48.86 -2.94
C ARG A 664 -9.54 47.40 -2.61
N GLU A 665 -9.58 46.57 -3.65
CA GLU A 665 -9.72 45.11 -3.50
C GLU A 665 -8.48 44.48 -2.84
N LEU A 666 -7.30 45.06 -3.11
CA LEU A 666 -6.01 44.63 -2.59
C LEU A 666 -5.26 45.76 -1.85
N PRO A 667 -4.41 45.43 -0.87
CA PRO A 667 -4.23 44.11 -0.25
C PRO A 667 -5.50 43.60 0.44
N ILE A 668 -5.68 42.27 0.46
CA ILE A 668 -6.82 41.66 1.15
C ILE A 668 -6.71 41.95 2.64
N ILE A 669 -7.77 42.52 3.21
CA ILE A 669 -7.88 42.76 4.66
C ILE A 669 -8.98 41.91 5.32
N ARG A 670 -9.88 41.32 4.52
CA ARG A 670 -10.86 40.34 4.97
C ARG A 670 -10.21 38.96 5.07
N GLN A 671 -9.44 38.75 6.14
CA GLN A 671 -8.73 37.48 6.37
C GLN A 671 -8.56 37.15 7.87
N SER A 672 -8.45 35.86 8.17
CA SER A 672 -8.28 35.31 9.51
C SER A 672 -7.39 34.07 9.46
N MET A 673 -6.55 33.87 10.48
CA MET A 673 -5.87 32.60 10.70
C MET A 673 -6.53 31.85 11.85
N VAL A 674 -6.94 30.61 11.60
CA VAL A 674 -7.62 29.74 12.58
C VAL A 674 -6.87 28.43 12.72
N GLN A 675 -6.74 27.92 13.94
CA GLN A 675 -6.11 26.63 14.20
C GLN A 675 -7.17 25.54 14.33
N ILE A 676 -7.00 24.44 13.62
CA ILE A 676 -7.91 23.29 13.72
C ILE A 676 -7.70 22.61 15.09
N GLN A 677 -8.75 22.54 15.89
CA GLN A 677 -8.78 21.79 17.15
C GLN A 677 -9.25 20.35 16.93
N GLU A 678 -10.31 20.17 16.16
CA GLU A 678 -10.94 18.88 15.96
C GLU A 678 -11.49 18.77 14.53
N ILE A 679 -11.48 17.56 13.98
CA ILE A 679 -12.12 17.24 12.71
C ILE A 679 -13.16 16.15 12.96
N ARG A 680 -14.44 16.43 12.65
CA ARG A 680 -15.52 15.44 12.73
C ARG A 680 -16.05 15.09 11.35
N ASN A 681 -16.40 13.82 11.18
CA ASN A 681 -17.07 13.28 9.99
C ASN A 681 -16.34 13.53 8.65
N ASN A 682 -15.03 13.85 8.70
CA ASN A 682 -14.20 14.24 7.55
C ASN A 682 -14.70 15.47 6.76
N GLN A 683 -15.52 16.32 7.39
CA GLN A 683 -16.13 17.50 6.76
C GLN A 683 -16.29 18.69 7.70
N LEU A 684 -16.37 18.48 9.02
CA LEU A 684 -16.54 19.55 10.00
C LEU A 684 -15.21 19.84 10.69
N LEU A 685 -14.69 21.05 10.51
CA LEU A 685 -13.47 21.54 11.14
C LEU A 685 -13.88 22.45 12.29
N PHE A 686 -13.46 22.10 13.51
CA PHE A 686 -13.64 22.89 14.71
C PHE A 686 -12.37 23.68 14.96
N PHE A 687 -12.51 24.98 15.16
CA PHE A 687 -11.41 25.92 15.36
C PHE A 687 -11.16 26.23 16.84
N ASP A 688 -9.95 26.69 17.12
CA ASP A 688 -9.51 27.20 18.43
C ASP A 688 -10.27 28.45 18.88
N HIS A 689 -10.80 29.20 17.93
CA HIS A 689 -11.68 30.34 18.14
C HIS A 689 -12.56 30.57 16.91
N ALA A 690 -13.62 31.35 17.08
CA ALA A 690 -14.42 31.80 15.95
C ALA A 690 -13.81 33.06 15.31
N PRO A 691 -13.73 33.15 13.98
CA PRO A 691 -13.37 34.40 13.32
C PRO A 691 -14.50 35.43 13.45
N ASP A 692 -14.14 36.71 13.61
CA ASP A 692 -15.10 37.82 13.70
C ASP A 692 -15.55 38.36 12.35
N ILE A 693 -15.03 37.78 11.28
CA ILE A 693 -15.30 38.17 9.90
C ILE A 693 -16.21 37.10 9.29
N GLU A 694 -17.32 37.53 8.71
CA GLU A 694 -18.15 36.65 7.90
C GLU A 694 -17.41 36.27 6.60
N TYR A 695 -17.54 35.02 6.17
CA TYR A 695 -16.93 34.51 4.95
C TYR A 695 -17.97 33.84 4.06
N ALA A 696 -18.10 34.33 2.83
CA ALA A 696 -19.11 33.83 1.90
C ALA A 696 -18.66 32.54 1.20
N ALA A 697 -19.59 31.60 1.03
CA ALA A 697 -19.44 30.42 0.19
C ALA A 697 -19.08 30.81 -1.26
N GLY A 698 -18.23 30.03 -1.92
CA GLY A 698 -17.83 30.23 -3.32
C GLY A 698 -16.92 31.45 -3.58
N LYS A 699 -16.73 32.34 -2.60
CA LYS A 699 -15.84 33.51 -2.67
C LYS A 699 -14.58 33.34 -1.81
N THR A 700 -14.73 32.83 -0.59
CA THR A 700 -13.62 32.72 0.38
C THR A 700 -12.65 31.62 -0.01
N GLN A 701 -11.37 31.95 -0.03
CA GLN A 701 -10.27 31.00 -0.23
C GLN A 701 -9.84 30.42 1.11
N VAL A 702 -9.63 29.11 1.14
CA VAL A 702 -9.03 28.39 2.28
C VAL A 702 -7.63 27.95 1.86
N ILE A 703 -6.64 28.38 2.62
CA ILE A 703 -5.22 28.10 2.37
C ILE A 703 -4.62 27.42 3.59
N ARG A 704 -3.76 26.44 3.37
CA ARG A 704 -2.89 25.86 4.40
C ARG A 704 -1.47 26.42 4.21
N PRO A 705 -1.10 27.49 4.94
CA PRO A 705 0.24 28.06 4.85
C PRO A 705 1.32 27.08 5.32
N GLU A 706 2.51 27.20 4.75
CA GLU A 706 3.69 26.43 5.16
C GLU A 706 4.47 27.25 6.18
N LEU A 707 3.96 27.24 7.42
CA LEU A 707 4.48 28.07 8.49
C LEU A 707 5.75 27.47 9.11
N ILE A 708 6.76 28.31 9.31
CA ILE A 708 7.91 27.94 10.14
C ILE A 708 7.52 28.04 11.61
N ARG A 709 7.73 26.96 12.36
CA ARG A 709 7.22 26.79 13.72
C ARG A 709 8.31 26.65 14.77
N ASP A 710 8.02 27.11 15.98
CA ASP A 710 8.84 26.86 17.18
C ASP A 710 10.32 27.26 17.04
N VAL A 711 10.59 28.35 16.32
CA VAL A 711 11.92 28.95 16.25
C VAL A 711 12.12 29.89 17.43
N THR A 712 13.25 29.79 18.12
CA THR A 712 13.61 30.70 19.22
C THR A 712 14.86 31.51 18.86
N ILE A 713 14.81 32.83 18.99
CA ILE A 713 15.97 33.72 18.88
C ILE A 713 16.15 34.42 20.22
N ARG A 714 17.30 34.26 20.86
CA ARG A 714 17.49 34.82 22.20
C ARG A 714 18.91 35.23 22.54
N ASP A 715 19.02 36.08 23.57
CA ASP A 715 20.26 36.43 24.25
C ASP A 715 21.33 37.01 23.30
N LEU A 716 20.95 37.94 22.42
CA LEU A 716 21.85 38.56 21.44
C LEU A 716 21.40 39.98 21.07
N THR A 717 22.25 40.73 20.37
CA THR A 717 21.93 42.04 19.79
C THR A 717 22.09 42.01 18.28
N LEU A 718 21.10 42.53 17.54
CA LEU A 718 21.19 42.83 16.11
C LEU A 718 21.40 44.33 15.93
N VAL A 719 22.37 44.72 15.11
CA VAL A 719 22.61 46.11 14.75
C VAL A 719 22.87 46.26 13.27
N GLN A 720 22.36 47.34 12.67
CA GLN A 720 22.75 47.73 11.32
C GLN A 720 23.53 49.05 11.35
N GLU A 721 24.69 49.04 10.71
CA GLU A 721 25.62 50.15 10.64
C GLU A 721 25.67 50.71 9.22
N ILE A 722 25.72 52.03 9.13
CA ILE A 722 25.95 52.73 7.86
C ILE A 722 27.36 53.34 7.93
N PRO A 723 28.27 52.98 7.01
CA PRO A 723 29.64 53.46 7.04
C PRO A 723 29.74 54.99 7.15
N GLY A 724 30.46 55.47 8.17
CA GLY A 724 30.72 56.90 8.39
C GLY A 724 29.53 57.71 8.94
N GLN A 725 28.44 57.06 9.34
CA GLN A 725 27.25 57.72 9.89
C GLN A 725 27.03 57.32 11.35
N ARG A 726 26.34 58.18 12.11
CA ARG A 726 25.98 57.92 13.51
C ARG A 726 24.46 57.96 13.69
N ILE A 727 23.89 56.98 14.37
CA ILE A 727 22.43 56.81 14.48
C ILE A 727 21.77 58.01 15.20
N GLU A 728 22.51 58.68 16.07
CA GLU A 728 22.07 59.87 16.79
C GLU A 728 21.73 61.03 15.84
N GLU A 729 22.35 61.11 14.67
CA GLU A 729 22.14 62.18 13.67
C GLU A 729 20.76 62.09 13.01
N VAL A 730 20.09 60.94 13.11
CA VAL A 730 18.76 60.70 12.54
C VAL A 730 17.68 60.48 13.60
N ARG A 731 17.98 60.68 14.90
CA ARG A 731 17.08 60.37 16.03
C ARG A 731 15.64 60.88 15.87
N HIS A 732 15.44 62.12 15.45
CA HIS A 732 14.11 62.70 15.26
C HIS A 732 13.82 63.10 13.79
N ARG A 733 14.53 62.49 12.83
CA ARG A 733 14.32 62.75 11.40
C ARG A 733 13.37 61.69 10.81
N TYR A 734 12.14 62.08 10.52
CA TYR A 734 11.09 61.21 9.97
C TYR A 734 11.10 61.17 8.45
N GLU A 735 12.27 60.86 7.89
CA GLU A 735 12.57 60.78 6.47
C GLU A 735 13.29 59.46 6.16
N ASN A 736 13.30 59.03 4.90
CA ASN A 736 14.09 57.88 4.47
C ASN A 736 15.45 58.37 3.98
N LEU A 737 16.35 58.69 4.91
CA LEU A 737 17.64 59.33 4.63
C LEU A 737 18.64 58.39 3.97
N PHE A 738 18.49 57.08 4.17
CA PHE A 738 19.39 56.04 3.69
C PHE A 738 18.61 54.92 2.98
N PRO A 739 17.93 55.21 1.86
CA PRO A 739 17.04 54.25 1.20
C PRO A 739 17.76 52.96 0.77
N ASP A 740 19.06 53.05 0.44
CA ASP A 740 19.90 51.90 0.05
C ASP A 740 20.22 50.94 1.20
N TYR A 741 19.88 51.32 2.44
CA TYR A 741 20.12 50.54 3.66
C TYR A 741 18.81 50.11 4.35
N GLN A 742 17.67 50.09 3.65
CA GLN A 742 16.38 49.68 4.22
C GLN A 742 16.25 48.16 4.44
N LEU A 743 16.99 47.63 5.41
CA LEU A 743 16.84 46.25 5.88
C LEU A 743 16.07 46.20 7.20
N ASP A 744 15.23 45.19 7.36
CA ASP A 744 14.68 44.86 8.68
C ASP A 744 15.76 44.19 9.54
N LEU A 745 15.78 44.39 10.86
CA LEU A 745 16.74 43.65 11.70
C LEU A 745 16.26 42.22 11.88
N LEU A 746 15.04 42.04 12.40
CA LEU A 746 14.44 40.74 12.62
C LEU A 746 13.06 40.66 11.95
N ARG A 747 12.95 39.80 10.94
CA ARG A 747 11.70 39.59 10.19
C ARG A 747 11.22 38.16 10.33
N LEU A 748 10.02 37.98 10.88
CA LEU A 748 9.31 36.72 10.91
C LEU A 748 8.10 36.83 9.99
N ILE A 749 8.13 36.08 8.89
CA ILE A 749 7.06 36.04 7.90
C ILE A 749 6.62 34.60 7.64
N TRP A 750 5.31 34.35 7.64
CA TRP A 750 4.76 32.99 7.56
C TRP A 750 5.31 32.09 8.66
N THR A 751 5.20 32.55 9.91
CA THR A 751 5.67 31.77 11.07
C THR A 751 4.54 31.51 12.06
N ALA A 752 4.73 30.51 12.92
CA ALA A 752 3.88 30.33 14.07
C ALA A 752 4.65 29.88 15.31
N PHE A 753 4.17 30.29 16.49
CA PHE A 753 4.72 29.88 17.78
C PHE A 753 6.23 30.15 17.94
N CYS A 754 6.76 31.13 17.20
CA CYS A 754 8.17 31.53 17.32
C CYS A 754 8.37 32.50 18.47
N ARG A 755 9.55 32.45 19.11
CA ARG A 755 9.89 33.23 20.30
C ARG A 755 11.11 34.11 20.07
N VAL A 756 11.02 35.36 20.48
CA VAL A 756 12.15 36.31 20.53
C VAL A 756 12.33 36.74 21.98
N GLU A 757 13.44 36.39 22.62
CA GLU A 757 13.61 36.53 24.08
C GLU A 757 14.91 37.25 24.40
N ASN A 758 14.85 38.35 25.16
CA ASN A 758 16.05 39.08 25.61
C ASN A 758 16.97 39.49 24.43
N VAL A 759 16.42 40.19 23.44
CA VAL A 759 17.11 40.59 22.20
C VAL A 759 17.24 42.12 22.09
N GLY A 760 18.44 42.61 21.79
CA GLY A 760 18.67 44.00 21.40
C GLY A 760 18.44 44.20 19.89
N LEU A 761 17.70 45.22 19.48
CA LEU A 761 17.44 45.56 18.08
C LEU A 761 17.78 47.03 17.85
N HIS A 762 19.01 47.29 17.42
CA HIS A 762 19.60 48.63 17.40
C HIS A 762 19.84 49.14 15.97
N ALA A 763 19.59 50.44 15.76
CA ALA A 763 19.86 51.14 14.50
C ALA A 763 19.29 50.42 13.27
N ALA A 764 18.00 50.05 13.30
CA ALA A 764 17.39 49.30 12.20
C ALA A 764 17.43 50.10 10.88
N GLY A 765 17.80 49.47 9.77
CA GLY A 765 17.72 50.10 8.45
C GLY A 765 16.30 50.53 8.10
N ARG A 766 15.33 49.66 8.37
CA ARG A 766 13.90 49.88 8.16
C ARG A 766 13.08 49.51 9.40
N HIS A 767 12.79 48.24 9.65
CA HIS A 767 11.99 47.81 10.80
C HIS A 767 12.87 47.03 11.80
N PRO A 768 12.89 47.37 13.10
CA PRO A 768 13.58 46.54 14.09
C PRO A 768 12.98 45.13 14.21
N LEU A 769 11.65 45.01 14.29
CA LEU A 769 10.96 43.74 14.40
C LEU A 769 9.73 43.73 13.50
N VAL A 770 9.55 42.65 12.74
CA VAL A 770 8.37 42.43 11.90
C VAL A 770 7.78 41.04 12.20
N PHE A 771 6.51 41.01 12.59
CA PHE A 771 5.66 39.82 12.47
C PHE A 771 4.69 40.05 11.31
N GLU A 772 4.84 39.27 10.24
CA GLU A 772 3.99 39.37 9.06
C GLU A 772 3.37 38.02 8.69
N ASN A 773 2.07 37.98 8.37
CA ASN A 773 1.36 36.75 8.01
C ASN A 773 1.63 35.59 8.99
N SER A 774 1.55 35.87 10.29
CA SER A 774 2.06 34.98 11.33
C SER A 774 1.04 34.74 12.44
N PHE A 775 1.20 33.65 13.18
CA PHE A 775 0.24 33.19 14.18
C PHE A 775 0.91 32.79 15.50
N GLY A 776 0.53 33.42 16.61
CA GLY A 776 0.96 32.98 17.93
C GLY A 776 2.46 33.19 18.23
N ASN A 777 3.13 34.12 17.56
CA ASN A 777 4.51 34.45 17.89
C ASN A 777 4.58 35.29 19.17
N SER A 778 5.67 35.19 19.93
CA SER A 778 5.91 36.03 21.10
C SER A 778 7.27 36.71 21.06
N ALA A 779 7.34 37.96 21.51
CA ALA A 779 8.58 38.67 21.75
C ALA A 779 8.58 39.28 23.16
N ALA A 780 9.61 39.00 23.96
CA ALA A 780 9.71 39.47 25.33
C ALA A 780 11.14 39.93 25.67
N GLY A 781 11.29 40.96 26.50
CA GLY A 781 12.62 41.45 26.87
C GLY A 781 13.35 42.18 25.75
N LEU A 782 12.64 42.84 24.83
CA LEU A 782 13.28 43.55 23.72
C LEU A 782 13.87 44.88 24.19
N ASP A 783 15.01 45.25 23.62
CA ASP A 783 15.58 46.60 23.72
C ASP A 783 15.75 47.18 22.31
N ILE A 784 14.81 48.02 21.90
CA ILE A 784 14.74 48.58 20.55
C ILE A 784 15.19 50.03 20.57
N ARG A 785 16.20 50.37 19.76
CA ARG A 785 16.78 51.72 19.73
C ARG A 785 17.14 52.15 18.31
N GLY A 786 16.41 53.14 17.79
CA GLY A 786 16.80 53.84 16.57
C GLY A 786 16.46 53.11 15.28
N ALA A 787 16.13 53.89 14.24
CA ALA A 787 16.02 53.43 12.86
C ALA A 787 16.56 54.50 11.90
N TRP A 788 17.31 54.07 10.89
CA TRP A 788 17.92 54.93 9.88
C TRP A 788 16.88 55.58 8.94
N ASN A 789 15.83 54.83 8.60
CA ASN A 789 14.78 55.28 7.70
C ASN A 789 13.43 55.29 8.41
N LYS A 790 12.81 56.48 8.49
CA LYS A 790 11.54 56.74 9.19
C LYS A 790 10.55 57.53 8.32
N GLY A 791 10.76 57.57 7.01
CA GLY A 791 10.01 58.40 6.07
C GLY A 791 8.74 57.74 5.51
N ALA A 792 8.21 58.35 4.44
CA ALA A 792 7.04 57.86 3.71
C ALA A 792 7.20 56.40 3.24
N SER A 793 6.08 55.74 2.91
CA SER A 793 6.01 54.31 2.56
C SER A 793 6.18 53.31 3.73
N GLY A 794 6.25 53.81 4.96
CA GLY A 794 6.14 53.01 6.18
C GLY A 794 7.44 52.31 6.58
N SER A 795 8.34 53.09 7.18
CA SER A 795 9.65 52.65 7.69
C SER A 795 9.82 53.07 9.16
N GLY A 796 10.64 52.35 9.91
CA GLY A 796 10.92 52.63 11.32
C GLY A 796 9.91 52.02 12.29
N TYR A 797 9.37 50.83 12.01
CA TYR A 797 8.29 50.25 12.82
C TYR A 797 8.69 49.00 13.60
N LEU A 798 8.25 48.89 14.86
CA LEU A 798 7.87 47.58 15.39
C LEU A 798 6.55 47.21 14.70
N ARG A 799 6.55 46.17 13.88
CA ARG A 799 5.48 45.94 12.90
C ARG A 799 4.74 44.63 13.14
N LEU A 800 3.48 44.72 13.53
CA LEU A 800 2.51 43.62 13.48
C LEU A 800 1.58 43.82 12.28
N ALA A 801 1.77 43.02 11.23
CA ALA A 801 1.02 43.14 9.97
C ALA A 801 0.43 41.79 9.54
N ARG A 802 -0.90 41.62 9.52
CA ARG A 802 -1.55 40.31 9.34
C ARG A 802 -1.01 39.30 10.36
N ALA A 803 -0.75 39.78 11.57
CA ALA A 803 -0.31 38.99 12.70
C ALA A 803 -1.51 38.64 13.56
N PHE A 804 -1.62 37.36 13.94
CA PHE A 804 -2.74 36.85 14.69
C PHE A 804 -2.24 36.27 16.01
N ARG A 805 -2.93 36.57 17.10
CA ARG A 805 -2.66 35.98 18.43
C ARG A 805 -1.21 36.13 18.91
N SER A 806 -0.49 37.12 18.42
CA SER A 806 0.91 37.34 18.77
C SER A 806 1.05 38.24 19.98
N LYS A 807 2.17 38.13 20.70
CA LYS A 807 2.41 38.89 21.93
C LYS A 807 3.75 39.63 21.87
N VAL A 808 3.76 40.89 22.28
CA VAL A 808 5.00 41.63 22.60
C VAL A 808 4.90 42.12 24.03
N SER A 809 5.88 41.78 24.87
CA SER A 809 5.88 42.20 26.27
C SER A 809 7.23 42.57 26.83
N ASP A 810 7.23 43.23 28.00
CA ASP A 810 8.41 43.43 28.84
C ASP A 810 9.58 44.07 28.09
N SER A 811 9.29 45.12 27.30
CA SER A 811 10.21 45.65 26.30
C SER A 811 10.38 47.17 26.40
N GLU A 812 11.52 47.68 25.91
CA GLU A 812 11.80 49.10 25.75
C GLU A 812 11.89 49.47 24.27
N VAL A 813 11.23 50.56 23.86
CA VAL A 813 11.20 51.01 22.46
C VAL A 813 11.51 52.50 22.38
N ARG A 814 12.60 52.86 21.68
CA ARG A 814 13.11 54.22 21.53
C ARG A 814 13.51 54.56 20.10
N ASP A 815 13.43 55.83 19.73
CA ASP A 815 14.05 56.43 18.54
C ASP A 815 13.66 55.82 17.16
N ILE A 816 12.60 55.01 17.12
CA ILE A 816 11.97 54.52 15.89
C ILE A 816 10.81 55.45 15.49
N ARG A 817 10.03 55.07 14.48
CA ARG A 817 8.86 55.84 14.06
C ARG A 817 7.58 55.44 14.79
N HIS A 818 7.16 54.18 14.78
CA HIS A 818 5.90 53.74 15.38
C HIS A 818 6.00 52.31 15.92
N ILE A 819 5.28 51.99 16.99
CA ILE A 819 4.81 50.63 17.23
C ILE A 819 3.50 50.47 16.45
N THR A 820 3.39 49.51 15.54
CA THR A 820 2.23 49.40 14.63
C THR A 820 1.50 48.07 14.76
N ILE A 821 0.17 48.15 14.81
CA ILE A 821 -0.75 47.03 14.56
C ILE A 821 -1.55 47.39 13.32
N GLN A 822 -1.49 46.54 12.29
CA GLN A 822 -2.02 46.91 10.98
C GLN A 822 -2.41 45.70 10.13
N TRP A 823 -3.18 45.94 9.06
CA TRP A 823 -3.55 44.96 8.03
C TRP A 823 -4.09 43.65 8.62
N SER A 824 -5.38 43.60 8.98
CA SER A 824 -6.06 42.41 9.51
C SER A 824 -5.50 41.84 10.81
N SER A 825 -4.51 42.49 11.43
CA SER A 825 -3.91 41.97 12.65
C SER A 825 -4.97 41.90 13.75
N ALA A 826 -5.10 40.72 14.36
CA ALA A 826 -6.14 40.47 15.33
C ALA A 826 -5.68 39.64 16.52
N TYR A 827 -6.31 39.87 17.67
CA TYR A 827 -6.05 39.14 18.91
C TYR A 827 -4.60 39.24 19.41
N ASN A 828 -3.86 40.26 19.00
CA ASN A 828 -2.50 40.47 19.48
C ASN A 828 -2.50 41.18 20.83
N ILE A 829 -1.43 40.98 21.60
CA ILE A 829 -1.24 41.58 22.92
C ILE A 829 0.06 42.39 22.92
N LEU A 830 -0.04 43.67 23.24
CA LEU A 830 1.07 44.53 23.62
C LEU A 830 0.95 44.84 25.11
N GLU A 831 1.92 44.43 25.92
CA GLU A 831 1.84 44.64 27.38
C GLU A 831 3.16 44.94 28.06
N ASN A 832 3.14 45.75 29.12
CA ASN A 832 4.33 46.10 29.90
C ASN A 832 5.50 46.62 29.03
N ILE A 833 5.23 47.65 28.23
CA ILE A 833 6.21 48.26 27.31
C ILE A 833 6.53 49.69 27.78
N TYR A 834 7.81 50.02 27.90
CA TYR A 834 8.27 51.41 27.98
C TYR A 834 8.48 51.94 26.56
N SER A 835 7.80 53.03 26.19
CA SER A 835 7.83 53.54 24.82
C SER A 835 8.06 55.04 24.76
N GLU A 836 9.08 55.47 24.01
CA GLU A 836 9.31 56.86 23.61
C GLU A 836 8.66 57.17 22.25
N VAL A 837 7.88 56.23 21.69
CA VAL A 837 7.14 56.37 20.44
C VAL A 837 5.67 55.99 20.62
N ASP A 838 4.81 56.43 19.72
CA ASP A 838 3.38 56.09 19.73
C ASP A 838 3.11 54.61 19.42
N ILE A 839 1.95 54.15 19.86
CA ILE A 839 1.30 52.94 19.32
C ILE A 839 0.25 53.38 18.31
N ASN A 840 0.46 52.98 17.05
CA ASN A 840 -0.35 53.34 15.91
C ASN A 840 -1.18 52.13 15.45
N LEU A 841 -2.49 52.21 15.62
CA LEU A 841 -3.43 51.33 14.93
C LEU A 841 -3.51 51.81 13.47
N HIS A 842 -2.60 51.29 12.65
CA HIS A 842 -2.32 51.82 11.30
C HIS A 842 -3.36 51.38 10.26
N GLY A 843 -4.55 50.96 10.71
CA GLY A 843 -5.68 50.62 9.87
C GLY A 843 -5.50 49.28 9.15
N GLY A 844 -6.34 49.07 8.14
CA GLY A 844 -6.42 47.79 7.45
C GLY A 844 -7.28 46.79 8.21
N TYR A 845 -8.28 47.26 8.96
CA TYR A 845 -9.20 46.41 9.73
C TYR A 845 -8.50 45.57 10.82
N SER A 846 -7.57 46.16 11.57
CA SER A 846 -7.05 45.58 12.82
C SER A 846 -8.16 45.51 13.86
N HIS A 847 -8.35 44.38 14.56
CA HIS A 847 -9.47 44.21 15.50
C HIS A 847 -9.11 43.30 16.68
N HIS A 848 -9.84 43.42 17.79
CA HIS A 848 -9.70 42.55 18.96
C HIS A 848 -8.28 42.48 19.56
N ASN A 849 -7.45 43.50 19.33
CA ASN A 849 -6.11 43.56 19.93
C ASN A 849 -6.18 44.16 21.36
N LEU A 850 -5.25 43.79 22.22
CA LEU A 850 -5.14 44.28 23.59
C LEU A 850 -3.83 45.05 23.76
N VAL A 851 -3.93 46.31 24.13
CA VAL A 851 -2.80 47.16 24.53
C VAL A 851 -2.99 47.52 25.99
N ARG A 852 -2.07 47.13 26.86
CA ARG A 852 -2.17 47.42 28.31
C ARG A 852 -0.84 47.69 28.96
N GLU A 853 -0.85 48.38 30.10
CA GLU A 853 0.36 48.57 30.92
C GLU A 853 1.53 49.22 30.16
N ILE A 854 1.23 50.14 29.24
CA ILE A 854 2.24 50.89 28.50
C ILE A 854 2.67 52.11 29.32
N ARG A 855 3.98 52.33 29.42
CA ARG A 855 4.56 53.55 30.00
C ARG A 855 5.12 54.42 28.89
N PHE A 856 4.35 55.42 28.49
CA PHE A 856 4.76 56.39 27.49
C PHE A 856 5.71 57.45 28.08
N ALA A 857 6.72 57.80 27.29
CA ALA A 857 7.65 58.91 27.53
C ALA A 857 7.93 59.61 26.19
N ILE A 858 6.86 60.00 25.49
CA ILE A 858 6.94 60.59 24.15
C ILE A 858 7.71 61.92 24.20
N PRO A 859 8.83 62.07 23.47
CA PRO A 859 9.58 63.31 23.44
C PRO A 859 8.86 64.37 22.58
N PRO A 860 9.04 65.68 22.85
CA PRO A 860 8.37 66.75 22.12
C PRO A 860 8.60 66.73 20.59
N GLU A 861 9.72 66.18 20.14
CA GLU A 861 10.10 66.04 18.74
C GLU A 861 9.33 64.92 18.02
N HIS A 862 8.63 64.05 18.76
CA HIS A 862 7.80 63.00 18.21
C HIS A 862 6.43 63.55 17.77
N LYS A 863 6.09 63.34 16.50
CA LYS A 863 4.98 64.05 15.84
C LYS A 863 3.58 63.51 16.20
N TRP A 864 3.50 62.35 16.85
CA TRP A 864 2.24 61.63 17.07
C TRP A 864 1.92 61.53 18.56
N SER A 865 0.63 61.52 18.88
CA SER A 865 0.14 61.26 20.23
C SER A 865 0.38 59.82 20.65
N GLU A 866 0.39 59.55 21.96
CA GLU A 866 0.65 58.22 22.55
C GLU A 866 -0.06 57.07 21.84
N ILE A 867 -1.33 57.27 21.49
CA ILE A 867 -2.12 56.36 20.68
C ILE A 867 -2.65 57.12 19.47
N THR A 868 -2.60 56.48 18.30
CA THR A 868 -3.20 56.98 17.06
C THR A 868 -4.02 55.90 16.39
N GLU A 869 -5.25 56.22 15.98
CA GLU A 869 -6.14 55.34 15.21
C GLU A 869 -6.32 55.85 13.78
N THR A 870 -6.65 54.96 12.85
CA THR A 870 -6.82 55.35 11.44
C THR A 870 -8.19 55.97 11.18
N PRO A 871 -8.27 57.22 10.68
CA PRO A 871 -9.54 57.88 10.37
C PRO A 871 -10.33 57.15 9.26
N HIS A 872 -11.67 57.25 9.33
CA HIS A 872 -12.58 56.67 8.32
C HIS A 872 -12.36 57.20 6.89
N ASP A 873 -11.80 58.40 6.72
CA ASP A 873 -11.53 59.06 5.44
C ASP A 873 -10.05 59.01 5.00
N ALA A 874 -9.23 58.20 5.68
CA ALA A 874 -7.84 57.96 5.30
C ALA A 874 -7.72 57.37 3.88
N ASN A 875 -6.71 57.82 3.12
CA ASN A 875 -6.45 57.33 1.76
C ASN A 875 -5.38 56.22 1.68
N TRP A 876 -4.64 55.98 2.77
CA TRP A 876 -3.52 55.03 2.81
C TRP A 876 -3.96 53.64 3.30
N ALA A 877 -4.93 53.57 4.21
CA ALA A 877 -5.51 52.35 4.74
C ALA A 877 -6.99 52.60 5.12
N PRO A 878 -7.84 51.55 5.14
CA PRO A 878 -9.18 51.64 5.73
C PRO A 878 -9.08 51.72 7.26
N PRO A 879 -10.16 52.15 7.96
CA PRO A 879 -10.18 52.27 9.41
C PRO A 879 -9.92 50.94 10.13
N ASP A 880 -9.60 51.03 11.41
CA ASP A 880 -9.50 49.89 12.31
C ASP A 880 -10.87 49.26 12.57
N GLY A 881 -10.86 47.95 12.86
CA GLY A 881 -12.05 47.19 13.24
C GLY A 881 -12.37 47.30 14.73
N PRO A 882 -13.45 46.63 15.18
CA PRO A 882 -13.90 46.70 16.57
C PRO A 882 -12.99 45.94 17.54
N GLY A 883 -13.21 46.14 18.84
CA GLY A 883 -12.62 45.31 19.89
C GLY A 883 -11.14 45.57 20.20
N ASN A 884 -10.50 46.56 19.57
CA ASN A 884 -9.19 47.01 20.00
C ASN A 884 -9.32 47.68 21.38
N ASN A 885 -8.81 47.02 22.40
CA ASN A 885 -8.92 47.46 23.79
C ASN A 885 -7.61 48.07 24.24
N ILE A 886 -7.64 49.37 24.56
CA ILE A 886 -6.48 50.12 25.05
C ILE A 886 -6.73 50.47 26.52
N ILE A 887 -5.97 49.83 27.40
CA ILE A 887 -6.07 49.98 28.86
C ILE A 887 -4.80 50.67 29.35
N LEU A 888 -4.79 52.00 29.31
CA LEU A 888 -3.67 52.79 29.83
C LEU A 888 -3.69 52.77 31.37
N ARG A 889 -2.51 52.72 32.00
CA ARG A 889 -2.39 52.96 33.44
C ARG A 889 -2.87 54.38 33.71
N GLN A 890 -3.86 54.56 34.59
CA GLN A 890 -4.10 55.87 35.19
C GLN A 890 -2.81 56.26 35.94
N THR A 891 -2.09 57.25 35.42
CA THR A 891 -1.07 57.94 36.20
C THR A 891 -1.80 58.57 37.38
N ALA A 892 -1.53 58.10 38.61
CA ALA A 892 -1.88 58.86 39.80
C ALA A 892 -1.22 60.25 39.70
N PRO A 893 -1.91 61.32 40.13
CA PRO A 893 -1.47 62.70 39.92
C PRO A 893 -0.09 63.03 40.52
#